data_AF-A0AAZ3QA24-F1
#
_entry.id   AF-A0AAZ3QA24-F1
#
_cell.length_a   1.000
_cell.length_b   1.000
_cell.length_c   1.000
_cell.angle_alpha   90.00
_cell.angle_beta   90.00
_cell.angle_gamma   90.00
#
_symmetry.space_group_name_H-M   'P 1'
#
loop_
_entity.id
_entity.type
_entity.pdbx_description
1 polymer ?
#
loop_
_entity_poly.entity_id
_entity_poly.type
_entity_poly.pdbx_seq_one_letter_code
_entity_poly.pdbx_strand_id
1 'polypeptide(L)'
;MESYVCGGWWRWKFRNVLPVALLWMSLQRQVLSCSNSNCVVVLTDSQGTFTSPCYPQVYPKSQACKWTLQAPAGFIVQITFFDFDLEEALGCIYDRVIVNTGNQDVKFCGLTANGLTLNSTSNVMEMSFNSDFSVQKKGFNVSYRQVAVALRNQKVMLPNSNGKVVKVSNSVTIPNLQQFTVCFEVARSNQKNKETIFSYTRQEDSSGDEALSFGMNQDGMALVMSNETCLVDSILNPSDFTSTMKPFCLTWASTTGKVTLYYNSNYRTKTCPNTSGRLVGAGGLFRLGGKNSFDGTIYNFRLWDNAMSMTQLAAVTCDAVGNIIDWDNSFWDIPSSLAQTDRTLSCSTSVPIYTSHTTSCSSPGLNCPATLTPTSSSIITTNMISTNSTTHEGLFYRIFFLVRDKEADVRESDVEKSVAQWLNQTFQNWTHVVYVANVSVQPCSDLQLESKRYTCRALLVYKTTTNVTLGEAAISTRMGRSGTSISNRLELDTVAVQSVENCTGETPLHYIWPESRPTVTQYIPCFPNKDQTASRTCVISPLNYTAFWCAPDLRNCIAIDNIKVSAENAAEVALQLDNITNNELSADEVFKVVGKVKELVKVAKINTHLAKTIVSILSNVMTSSVSALVTSSACTLKTVDELVQKIEFDGPTENITSKNLALGISALNYSKFNGTSFSAFIHPNSTDLQIAFKSDQLNPLAQVTLPATLLNNQTLTNEEIAAVSRINFMFFRKTGLFQDKQDELSLNSYVVASSVGNYSISNLQDPVEIEIAHLNYQTKPKPTCMFWDFTMKNGTGGWNSKGCRVSPMSNRNKTICLCDHLTHFGILMDISGSAAQIDEKNTKILTFITYIGCGISAIFSAATLLTYIAFEKLRRDYPSKILMNLSTSLLFLNMVFLLDGWLASFDVEGLCVAVAVFLHFFLLTSFTWMGLESIHMYIALVKVFNTYIRRYILKFCIVGWGLPAAIVAIVVAFDKNSYGKMQYGMGETGQGSSEFCWIRRQVVFYVTCVGYFSVLFLLNVAMFIVVMIQICGRNGKRSNRTLREEVLRNLRSVISLTFLLGMTWGFAFFAWGPVNLAFMYLFSIFNSLQGLFIFIFHCALKENVQKQWRRYLCFGRFRLSDNSDWSKTATNNTKKACSDTVRKSLSSSSFVSSTANWTSKAKATLNPFAKCSRNAGKGYSNQTNAKTVSSEGEASSSIIPVHQVIDKVKGYCSVRSDNFYKNIIMSDSFSHSTKF
;
A
#
# COMPACT_ATOMS: atom_id res chain seq x y z
N MET A 1 5.02 -39.77 1.19
CA MET A 1 3.60 -40.15 1.24
C MET A 1 3.04 -39.56 2.53
N GLU A 2 2.37 -38.40 2.47
CA GLU A 2 2.07 -37.59 3.65
C GLU A 2 0.58 -37.30 3.85
N SER A 3 0.15 -37.40 5.10
CA SER A 3 -0.67 -36.39 5.79
C SER A 3 -1.97 -35.90 5.13
N TYR A 4 -2.77 -36.82 4.58
CA TYR A 4 -4.20 -36.52 4.33
C TYR A 4 -5.04 -36.57 5.62
N VAL A 5 -6.24 -35.99 5.55
CA VAL A 5 -7.27 -35.92 6.63
C VAL A 5 -6.94 -34.93 7.77
N CYS A 6 -6.90 -33.62 7.44
CA CYS A 6 -7.56 -32.58 8.26
C CYS A 6 -7.68 -31.19 7.59
N GLY A 7 -6.93 -30.91 6.51
CA GLY A 7 -6.89 -29.58 5.87
C GLY A 7 -8.00 -29.24 4.85
N GLY A 8 -9.02 -30.10 4.66
CA GLY A 8 -9.85 -30.08 3.45
C GLY A 8 -10.96 -29.02 3.37
N TRP A 9 -11.65 -28.72 4.48
CA TRP A 9 -13.04 -28.21 4.37
C TRP A 9 -13.22 -26.68 4.49
N TRP A 10 -12.20 -25.93 4.90
CA TRP A 10 -12.27 -24.46 5.05
C TRP A 10 -11.73 -23.67 3.84
N ARG A 11 -11.17 -24.34 2.83
CA ARG A 11 -10.49 -23.68 1.68
C ARG A 11 -11.41 -23.36 0.48
N TRP A 12 -12.68 -23.75 0.51
CA TRP A 12 -13.56 -23.77 -0.67
C TRP A 12 -14.82 -22.89 -0.63
N LYS A 13 -15.02 -22.03 0.39
CA LYS A 13 -16.15 -21.06 0.39
C LYS A 13 -15.77 -19.57 0.53
N PHE A 14 -14.54 -19.22 0.90
CA PHE A 14 -14.08 -17.82 0.86
C PHE A 14 -13.61 -17.35 -0.53
N ARG A 15 -13.25 -18.28 -1.43
CA ARG A 15 -12.71 -17.96 -2.76
C ARG A 15 -13.75 -17.44 -3.77
N ASN A 16 -15.05 -17.47 -3.45
CA ASN A 16 -16.11 -17.03 -4.37
C ASN A 16 -16.86 -15.77 -3.89
N VAL A 17 -16.54 -15.22 -2.71
CA VAL A 17 -17.13 -13.94 -2.24
C VAL A 17 -16.18 -12.78 -2.53
N LEU A 18 -14.87 -12.98 -2.37
CA LEU A 18 -13.86 -11.96 -2.71
C LEU A 18 -13.88 -11.56 -4.20
N PRO A 19 -13.98 -12.49 -5.17
CA PRO A 19 -14.11 -12.12 -6.59
C PRO A 19 -15.43 -11.43 -6.90
N VAL A 20 -16.53 -11.73 -6.20
CA VAL A 20 -17.83 -11.06 -6.43
C VAL A 20 -17.80 -9.64 -5.89
N ALA A 21 -17.18 -9.39 -4.74
CA ALA A 21 -16.93 -8.04 -4.26
C ALA A 21 -15.99 -7.25 -5.18
N LEU A 22 -14.93 -7.87 -5.70
CA LEU A 22 -14.00 -7.26 -6.66
C LEU A 22 -14.63 -7.06 -8.06
N LEU A 23 -15.55 -7.92 -8.49
CA LEU A 23 -16.35 -7.74 -9.71
C LEU A 23 -17.34 -6.57 -9.54
N TRP A 24 -18.02 -6.46 -8.40
CA TRP A 24 -18.89 -5.30 -8.14
C TRP A 24 -18.10 -3.99 -8.08
N MET A 25 -16.88 -4.02 -7.53
CA MET A 25 -15.96 -2.87 -7.50
C MET A 25 -15.26 -2.57 -8.84
N SER A 26 -15.35 -3.46 -9.85
CA SER A 26 -14.78 -3.25 -11.19
C SER A 26 -15.83 -2.98 -12.27
N LEU A 27 -17.09 -3.40 -12.09
CA LEU A 27 -18.20 -3.03 -12.98
C LEU A 27 -18.64 -1.56 -12.89
N GLN A 28 -17.96 -0.73 -12.09
CA GLN A 28 -18.24 0.70 -11.96
C GLN A 28 -17.03 1.59 -12.35
N ARG A 29 -16.14 1.08 -13.22
CA ARG A 29 -14.92 1.80 -13.67
C ARG A 29 -14.76 1.95 -15.19
N GLN A 30 -15.87 2.17 -15.88
CA GLN A 30 -15.95 2.86 -17.17
C GLN A 30 -16.92 4.04 -16.94
N VAL A 31 -16.63 5.30 -17.23
CA VAL A 31 -15.57 5.88 -18.09
C VAL A 31 -14.33 6.28 -17.30
N LEU A 32 -13.13 5.89 -17.77
CA LEU A 32 -11.86 6.37 -17.22
C LEU A 32 -11.38 7.57 -18.03
N SER A 33 -11.24 8.73 -17.38
CA SER A 33 -10.48 9.85 -17.96
C SER A 33 -9.01 9.45 -18.12
N CYS A 34 -8.38 9.95 -19.18
CA CYS A 34 -7.04 9.56 -19.64
C CYS A 34 -5.85 10.07 -18.78
N SER A 35 -6.05 10.30 -17.48
CA SER A 35 -5.04 10.89 -16.58
C SER A 35 -4.48 9.96 -15.51
N ASN A 36 -4.78 8.65 -15.57
CA ASN A 36 -4.44 7.72 -14.47
C ASN A 36 -4.06 6.30 -14.95
N SER A 37 -3.21 6.23 -15.98
CA SER A 37 -2.44 5.02 -16.32
C SER A 37 -1.12 5.02 -15.56
N ASN A 38 -0.91 4.08 -14.65
CA ASN A 38 0.37 3.99 -13.93
C ASN A 38 1.51 3.60 -14.89
N CYS A 39 2.35 4.57 -15.24
CA CYS A 39 3.48 4.41 -16.15
C CYS A 39 4.84 4.34 -15.43
N VAL A 40 4.85 4.05 -14.12
CA VAL A 40 6.06 3.67 -13.37
C VAL A 40 6.00 2.18 -13.06
N VAL A 41 6.71 1.37 -13.84
CA VAL A 41 6.55 -0.09 -13.90
C VAL A 41 7.89 -0.80 -14.06
N VAL A 42 8.07 -1.93 -13.35
CA VAL A 42 9.16 -2.89 -13.58
C VAL A 42 8.63 -4.03 -14.45
N LEU A 43 9.30 -4.33 -15.56
CA LEU A 43 8.90 -5.35 -16.53
C LEU A 43 9.92 -6.48 -16.58
N THR A 44 9.50 -7.70 -16.22
CA THR A 44 10.38 -8.87 -16.02
C THR A 44 10.18 -10.01 -17.00
N ASP A 45 9.19 -9.91 -17.90
CA ASP A 45 8.83 -10.98 -18.84
C ASP A 45 9.88 -11.14 -19.95
N SER A 46 9.92 -12.33 -20.56
CA SER A 46 10.88 -12.66 -21.63
C SER A 46 10.74 -11.79 -22.87
N GLN A 47 9.53 -11.30 -23.15
CA GLN A 47 9.23 -10.31 -24.18
C GLN A 47 7.89 -9.62 -23.87
N GLY A 48 7.69 -8.42 -24.40
CA GLY A 48 6.43 -7.69 -24.28
C GLY A 48 6.43 -6.36 -25.04
N THR A 49 5.39 -5.57 -24.82
CA THR A 49 5.21 -4.23 -25.39
C THR A 49 4.68 -3.26 -24.37
N PHE A 50 5.09 -1.99 -24.45
CA PHE A 50 4.53 -0.88 -23.68
C PHE A 50 4.50 0.39 -24.54
N THR A 51 3.59 1.31 -24.21
CA THR A 51 3.38 2.55 -24.93
C THR A 51 3.56 3.76 -24.01
N SER A 52 3.62 4.95 -24.58
CA SER A 52 3.27 6.17 -23.84
C SER A 52 1.82 6.09 -23.33
N PRO A 53 1.46 6.86 -22.28
CA PRO A 53 0.06 7.06 -21.92
C PRO A 53 -0.79 7.47 -23.14
N CYS A 54 -2.04 7.02 -23.17
CA CYS A 54 -3.08 7.37 -24.15
C CYS A 54 -2.87 6.92 -25.62
N TYR A 55 -1.68 6.43 -25.98
CA TYR A 55 -1.36 5.96 -27.33
C TYR A 55 -2.45 5.01 -27.90
N PRO A 56 -2.92 5.18 -29.16
CA PRO A 56 -2.41 6.09 -30.19
C PRO A 56 -3.02 7.50 -30.18
N GLN A 57 -3.80 7.86 -29.16
CA GLN A 57 -4.19 9.26 -28.94
C GLN A 57 -3.01 10.04 -28.33
N VAL A 58 -3.07 11.37 -28.42
CA VAL A 58 -1.98 12.22 -27.91
C VAL A 58 -1.75 12.02 -26.41
N TYR A 59 -0.48 12.01 -25.99
CA TYR A 59 -0.14 11.83 -24.58
C TYR A 59 -0.53 13.05 -23.73
N PRO A 60 -0.77 12.89 -22.41
CA PRO A 60 -1.06 14.03 -21.54
C PRO A 60 0.15 14.94 -21.30
N LYS A 61 -0.12 16.13 -20.76
CA LYS A 61 0.87 17.09 -20.28
C LYS A 61 1.59 16.61 -19.02
N SER A 62 2.75 17.18 -18.74
CA SER A 62 3.48 17.07 -17.47
C SER A 62 3.71 15.63 -16.98
N GLN A 63 3.98 14.69 -17.89
CA GLN A 63 4.18 13.29 -17.55
C GLN A 63 5.58 13.02 -17.00
N ALA A 64 5.67 12.00 -16.14
CA ALA A 64 6.92 11.48 -15.59
C ALA A 64 6.83 9.95 -15.48
N CYS A 65 7.09 9.27 -16.58
CA CYS A 65 6.98 7.82 -16.70
C CYS A 65 8.36 7.14 -16.64
N LYS A 66 8.42 5.91 -16.10
CA LYS A 66 9.64 5.11 -16.02
C LYS A 66 9.35 3.61 -16.14
N TRP A 67 9.95 2.98 -17.15
CA TRP A 67 9.92 1.54 -17.37
C TRP A 67 11.31 0.96 -17.09
N THR A 68 11.42 0.16 -16.04
CA THR A 68 12.65 -0.58 -15.70
C THR A 68 12.51 -2.01 -16.24
N LEU A 69 13.25 -2.33 -17.30
CA LEU A 69 13.24 -3.62 -17.96
C LEU A 69 14.30 -4.51 -17.32
N GLN A 70 13.91 -5.63 -16.70
CA GLN A 70 14.82 -6.47 -15.93
C GLN A 70 14.80 -7.93 -16.42
N ALA A 71 15.90 -8.33 -17.05
CA ALA A 71 16.20 -9.69 -17.48
C ALA A 71 16.93 -10.49 -16.37
N PRO A 72 16.91 -11.84 -16.40
CA PRO A 72 17.72 -12.66 -15.52
C PRO A 72 19.20 -12.66 -15.90
N ALA A 73 20.07 -13.06 -14.97
CA ALA A 73 21.52 -13.15 -15.22
C ALA A 73 21.84 -14.12 -16.37
N GLY A 74 22.65 -13.66 -17.33
CA GLY A 74 22.94 -14.35 -18.60
C GLY A 74 22.23 -13.76 -19.82
N PHE A 75 21.28 -12.84 -19.62
CA PHE A 75 20.54 -12.15 -20.68
C PHE A 75 20.80 -10.64 -20.65
N ILE A 76 20.68 -10.01 -21.82
CA ILE A 76 20.55 -8.55 -21.98
C ILE A 76 19.12 -8.22 -22.42
N VAL A 77 18.74 -6.94 -22.33
CA VAL A 77 17.48 -6.42 -22.86
C VAL A 77 17.74 -5.80 -24.23
N GLN A 78 16.89 -6.12 -25.21
CA GLN A 78 16.76 -5.37 -26.45
C GLN A 78 15.39 -4.69 -26.49
N ILE A 79 15.34 -3.43 -26.90
CA ILE A 79 14.10 -2.70 -27.21
C ILE A 79 14.04 -2.31 -28.69
N THR A 80 12.83 -2.18 -29.23
CA THR A 80 12.59 -1.65 -30.57
C THR A 80 11.37 -0.73 -30.57
N PHE A 81 11.54 0.48 -31.09
CA PHE A 81 10.49 1.48 -31.29
C PHE A 81 9.73 1.16 -32.60
N PHE A 82 8.45 0.79 -32.49
CA PHE A 82 7.58 0.57 -33.66
C PHE A 82 6.90 1.85 -34.15
N ASP A 83 6.74 2.84 -33.27
CA ASP A 83 6.16 4.15 -33.56
C ASP A 83 6.71 5.15 -32.53
N PHE A 84 7.02 6.38 -32.94
CA PHE A 84 7.58 7.42 -32.09
C PHE A 84 7.39 8.81 -32.71
N ASP A 85 6.63 9.67 -32.02
CA ASP A 85 6.34 11.07 -32.36
C ASP A 85 6.13 11.89 -31.07
N LEU A 86 7.14 12.69 -30.72
CA LEU A 86 7.19 13.60 -29.57
C LEU A 86 7.30 15.06 -30.05
N GLU A 87 7.05 16.05 -29.18
CA GLU A 87 7.43 17.42 -29.50
C GLU A 87 8.93 17.51 -29.81
N GLU A 88 9.31 18.32 -30.80
CA GLU A 88 10.70 18.48 -31.23
C GLU A 88 11.28 19.77 -30.66
N ALA A 89 12.46 19.68 -30.04
CA ALA A 89 13.15 20.81 -29.43
C ALA A 89 14.67 20.61 -29.50
N LEU A 90 15.43 21.70 -29.63
CA LEU A 90 16.90 21.63 -29.63
C LEU A 90 17.40 21.03 -28.31
N GLY A 91 18.11 19.89 -28.39
CA GLY A 91 18.58 19.15 -27.21
C GLY A 91 17.48 18.39 -26.43
N CYS A 92 16.26 18.28 -26.98
CA CYS A 92 15.10 17.67 -26.35
C CYS A 92 14.79 18.28 -24.97
N ILE A 93 14.65 19.62 -24.93
CA ILE A 93 14.39 20.38 -23.71
C ILE A 93 12.92 20.40 -23.26
N TYR A 94 11.99 20.24 -24.21
CA TYR A 94 10.54 20.11 -23.99
C TYR A 94 10.23 18.64 -23.66
N ASP A 95 9.45 17.95 -24.49
CA ASP A 95 9.22 16.50 -24.38
C ASP A 95 10.49 15.69 -24.71
N ARG A 96 10.69 14.59 -23.96
CA ARG A 96 11.84 13.68 -24.17
C ARG A 96 11.62 12.27 -23.66
N VAL A 97 12.16 11.30 -24.40
CA VAL A 97 12.50 9.95 -23.90
C VAL A 97 13.99 9.91 -23.57
N ILE A 98 14.35 9.24 -22.47
CA ILE A 98 15.74 8.90 -22.14
C ILE A 98 15.84 7.38 -21.98
N VAL A 99 16.79 6.74 -22.68
CA VAL A 99 17.10 5.31 -22.55
C VAL A 99 18.49 5.17 -21.94
N ASN A 100 18.57 4.51 -20.79
CA ASN A 100 19.81 4.10 -20.14
C ASN A 100 20.12 2.64 -20.50
N THR A 101 21.21 2.45 -21.25
CA THR A 101 21.67 1.11 -21.72
C THR A 101 22.51 0.36 -20.69
N GLY A 102 22.77 0.93 -19.51
CA GLY A 102 23.68 0.43 -18.49
C GLY A 102 25.10 1.01 -18.55
N ASN A 103 25.43 1.75 -19.62
CA ASN A 103 26.71 2.44 -19.79
C ASN A 103 26.58 3.89 -20.31
N GLN A 104 25.43 4.26 -20.86
CA GLN A 104 25.16 5.57 -21.44
C GLN A 104 23.67 5.92 -21.31
N ASP A 105 23.38 7.20 -21.13
CA ASP A 105 22.04 7.79 -21.24
C ASP A 105 21.88 8.41 -22.63
N VAL A 106 20.88 7.99 -23.42
CA VAL A 106 20.60 8.53 -24.77
C VAL A 106 19.23 9.18 -24.78
N LYS A 107 19.12 10.40 -25.33
CA LYS A 107 17.89 11.20 -25.36
C LYS A 107 17.27 11.22 -26.77
N PHE A 108 15.94 11.21 -26.84
CA PHE A 108 15.17 11.24 -28.08
C PHE A 108 13.93 12.13 -27.96
N CYS A 109 13.57 12.83 -29.04
CA CYS A 109 12.39 13.68 -29.21
C CYS A 109 12.04 13.81 -30.71
N GLY A 110 10.98 14.54 -31.07
CA GLY A 110 10.51 14.57 -32.47
C GLY A 110 10.20 13.16 -33.00
N LEU A 111 10.68 12.84 -34.21
CA LEU A 111 10.61 11.49 -34.81
C LEU A 111 11.88 10.64 -34.60
N THR A 112 12.88 11.14 -33.85
CA THR A 112 14.28 10.64 -33.92
C THR A 112 14.51 9.18 -33.49
N ALA A 113 13.61 8.58 -32.71
CA ALA A 113 13.72 7.17 -32.30
C ALA A 113 12.89 6.19 -33.15
N ASN A 114 12.11 6.67 -34.12
CA ASN A 114 11.19 5.81 -34.86
C ASN A 114 11.95 4.73 -35.66
N GLY A 115 11.61 3.46 -35.47
CA GLY A 115 12.30 2.31 -36.07
C GLY A 115 13.65 1.93 -35.43
N LEU A 116 14.12 2.61 -34.38
CA LEU A 116 15.39 2.26 -33.73
C LEU A 116 15.29 0.99 -32.88
N THR A 117 16.37 0.21 -32.87
CA THR A 117 16.58 -0.94 -31.96
C THR A 117 17.80 -0.68 -31.09
N LEU A 118 17.67 -0.84 -29.77
CA LEU A 118 18.73 -0.60 -28.78
C LEU A 118 18.95 -1.82 -27.88
N ASN A 119 20.20 -2.08 -27.51
CA ASN A 119 20.62 -3.18 -26.62
C ASN A 119 21.20 -2.62 -25.33
N SER A 120 20.97 -3.28 -24.19
CA SER A 120 21.67 -2.99 -22.93
C SER A 120 23.03 -3.71 -22.84
N THR A 121 23.96 -3.13 -22.08
CA THR A 121 25.24 -3.75 -21.71
C THR A 121 25.13 -4.61 -20.45
N SER A 122 23.97 -4.61 -19.80
CA SER A 122 23.66 -5.32 -18.55
C SER A 122 22.30 -6.05 -18.68
N ASN A 123 21.92 -6.84 -17.67
CA ASN A 123 20.61 -7.48 -17.59
C ASN A 123 19.47 -6.52 -17.21
N VAL A 124 19.74 -5.22 -17.09
CA VAL A 124 18.76 -4.15 -16.83
C VAL A 124 18.91 -3.07 -17.90
N MET A 125 17.77 -2.52 -18.35
CA MET A 125 17.67 -1.30 -19.14
C MET A 125 16.59 -0.42 -18.51
N GLU A 126 16.80 0.89 -18.47
CA GLU A 126 15.76 1.82 -18.00
C GLU A 126 15.37 2.78 -19.12
N MET A 127 14.07 2.98 -19.30
CA MET A 127 13.51 3.98 -20.20
C MET A 127 12.63 4.93 -19.39
N SER A 128 12.85 6.24 -19.53
CA SER A 128 11.98 7.27 -18.95
C SER A 128 11.37 8.14 -20.05
N PHE A 129 10.21 8.72 -19.76
CA PHE A 129 9.52 9.69 -20.61
C PHE A 129 9.05 10.86 -19.77
N ASN A 130 9.35 12.07 -20.23
CA ASN A 130 8.85 13.32 -19.67
C ASN A 130 8.16 14.15 -20.76
N SER A 131 7.04 14.77 -20.40
CA SER A 131 6.41 15.82 -21.23
C SER A 131 6.26 17.13 -20.46
N ASP A 132 6.19 18.26 -21.17
CA ASP A 132 6.00 19.58 -20.56
C ASP A 132 4.51 20.00 -20.47
N PHE A 133 4.26 21.27 -20.15
CA PHE A 133 2.93 21.84 -19.93
C PHE A 133 2.14 22.14 -21.22
N SER A 134 2.73 22.05 -22.42
CA SER A 134 2.12 22.53 -23.67
C SER A 134 2.64 21.82 -24.92
N VAL A 135 1.80 21.70 -25.96
CA VAL A 135 2.03 20.90 -27.19
C VAL A 135 2.13 19.39 -26.91
N GLN A 136 1.31 18.59 -27.61
CA GLN A 136 1.25 17.14 -27.45
C GLN A 136 1.31 16.48 -28.83
N LYS A 137 1.90 15.28 -28.87
CA LYS A 137 2.08 14.46 -30.07
C LYS A 137 1.58 13.04 -29.81
N LYS A 138 1.70 12.15 -30.80
CA LYS A 138 1.13 10.79 -30.75
C LYS A 138 1.77 9.90 -29.67
N GLY A 139 3.03 10.15 -29.31
CA GLY A 139 3.77 9.36 -28.34
C GLY A 139 4.51 8.19 -28.98
N PHE A 140 4.55 7.03 -28.31
CA PHE A 140 5.34 5.89 -28.78
C PHE A 140 4.76 4.52 -28.45
N ASN A 141 5.20 3.54 -29.23
CA ASN A 141 4.98 2.11 -29.01
C ASN A 141 6.32 1.37 -29.07
N VAL A 142 6.69 0.71 -27.97
CA VAL A 142 7.98 0.01 -27.80
C VAL A 142 7.75 -1.46 -27.51
N SER A 143 8.49 -2.32 -28.20
CA SER A 143 8.66 -3.72 -27.80
C SER A 143 9.96 -3.91 -27.03
N TYR A 144 9.98 -4.89 -26.13
CA TYR A 144 11.19 -5.38 -25.47
C TYR A 144 11.28 -6.89 -25.56
N ARG A 145 12.51 -7.42 -25.61
CA ARG A 145 12.80 -8.85 -25.49
C ARG A 145 14.12 -9.10 -24.76
N GLN A 146 14.16 -10.19 -24.01
CA GLN A 146 15.37 -10.70 -23.38
C GLN A 146 16.16 -11.50 -24.41
N VAL A 147 17.44 -11.16 -24.59
CA VAL A 147 18.35 -11.82 -25.54
C VAL A 147 19.46 -12.49 -24.74
N ALA A 148 19.63 -13.80 -24.91
CA ALA A 148 20.71 -14.53 -24.25
C ALA A 148 22.07 -14.02 -24.75
N VAL A 149 23.02 -13.82 -23.83
CA VAL A 149 24.40 -13.50 -24.20
C VAL A 149 25.02 -14.72 -24.89
N ALA A 150 25.64 -14.50 -26.06
CA ALA A 150 26.25 -15.58 -26.84
C ALA A 150 27.32 -16.34 -26.04
N LEU A 151 27.28 -17.67 -26.09
CA LEU A 151 28.19 -18.55 -25.34
C LEU A 151 29.67 -18.35 -25.75
N ARG A 152 29.93 -17.90 -26.98
CA ARG A 152 31.27 -17.46 -27.46
C ARG A 152 31.86 -16.27 -26.70
N ASN A 153 31.05 -15.50 -25.96
CA ASN A 153 31.50 -14.44 -25.06
C ASN A 153 31.60 -14.89 -23.58
N GLN A 154 31.48 -16.20 -23.29
CA GLN A 154 31.42 -16.75 -21.94
C GLN A 154 32.34 -17.96 -21.75
N LYS A 155 33.09 -17.96 -20.64
CA LYS A 155 33.79 -19.16 -20.10
C LYS A 155 32.92 -19.84 -19.05
N VAL A 156 33.06 -21.16 -18.89
CA VAL A 156 32.21 -21.98 -18.01
C VAL A 156 33.04 -22.64 -16.91
N MET A 157 32.67 -22.40 -15.66
CA MET A 157 33.24 -23.06 -14.47
C MET A 157 32.76 -24.52 -14.40
N LEU A 158 33.68 -25.48 -14.25
CA LEU A 158 33.32 -26.89 -14.10
C LEU A 158 32.80 -27.20 -12.68
N PRO A 159 31.74 -28.04 -12.54
CA PRO A 159 31.05 -28.21 -11.26
C PRO A 159 31.68 -29.27 -10.35
N ASN A 160 32.00 -28.87 -9.11
CA ASN A 160 32.62 -29.73 -8.08
C ASN A 160 31.64 -30.63 -7.30
N SER A 161 30.80 -31.37 -8.06
CA SER A 161 29.79 -32.36 -7.62
C SER A 161 28.46 -31.82 -7.07
N ASN A 162 27.43 -32.67 -7.24
CA ASN A 162 26.07 -32.63 -6.68
C ASN A 162 25.26 -31.33 -6.81
N GLY A 163 24.67 -31.15 -7.99
CA GLY A 163 23.46 -30.33 -8.17
C GLY A 163 23.38 -29.62 -9.52
N LYS A 164 24.54 -29.24 -10.08
CA LYS A 164 24.66 -28.57 -11.37
C LYS A 164 25.54 -29.42 -12.28
N VAL A 165 25.06 -29.71 -13.48
CA VAL A 165 25.79 -30.45 -14.52
C VAL A 165 25.77 -29.58 -15.77
N VAL A 166 26.93 -29.38 -16.40
CA VAL A 166 27.02 -28.81 -17.74
C VAL A 166 26.94 -29.97 -18.72
N LYS A 167 25.89 -30.01 -19.53
CA LYS A 167 25.64 -31.09 -20.48
C LYS A 167 25.28 -30.56 -21.86
N VAL A 168 25.50 -31.38 -22.87
CA VAL A 168 24.91 -31.15 -24.20
C VAL A 168 23.38 -31.18 -24.08
N SER A 169 22.71 -30.32 -24.82
CA SER A 169 21.25 -30.23 -24.79
C SER A 169 20.60 -31.45 -25.47
N ASN A 170 19.39 -31.81 -25.04
CA ASN A 170 18.69 -33.00 -25.54
C ASN A 170 18.28 -32.89 -27.03
N SER A 171 18.43 -31.72 -27.64
CA SER A 171 18.26 -31.45 -29.07
C SER A 171 19.37 -32.02 -29.95
N VAL A 172 20.57 -32.24 -29.39
CA VAL A 172 21.77 -32.66 -30.14
C VAL A 172 21.96 -34.16 -30.00
N THR A 173 21.97 -34.88 -31.12
CA THR A 173 22.19 -36.33 -31.15
C THR A 173 23.62 -36.66 -31.56
N ILE A 174 24.37 -37.31 -30.67
CA ILE A 174 25.75 -37.73 -30.95
C ILE A 174 25.72 -39.05 -31.74
N PRO A 175 26.33 -39.12 -32.93
CA PRO A 175 26.34 -40.32 -33.78
C PRO A 175 27.37 -41.36 -33.28
N ASN A 176 27.40 -42.51 -33.95
CA ASN A 176 28.42 -43.55 -33.72
C ASN A 176 29.80 -43.04 -34.18
N LEU A 177 30.77 -42.90 -33.28
CA LEU A 177 32.10 -42.38 -33.61
C LEU A 177 33.11 -43.53 -33.79
N GLN A 178 33.61 -43.67 -35.02
CA GLN A 178 34.82 -44.44 -35.35
C GLN A 178 36.09 -43.58 -35.33
N GLN A 179 35.92 -42.27 -35.34
CA GLN A 179 36.98 -41.26 -35.31
C GLN A 179 36.36 -39.95 -34.80
N PHE A 180 37.18 -39.06 -34.24
CA PHE A 180 36.72 -37.72 -33.84
C PHE A 180 37.87 -36.71 -33.74
N THR A 181 37.49 -35.43 -33.70
CA THR A 181 38.34 -34.31 -33.27
C THR A 181 37.59 -33.53 -32.21
N VAL A 182 38.23 -33.29 -31.06
CA VAL A 182 37.72 -32.49 -29.95
C VAL A 182 38.68 -31.34 -29.72
N CYS A 183 38.20 -30.10 -29.78
CA CYS A 183 38.98 -28.91 -29.43
C CYS A 183 38.30 -28.12 -28.32
N PHE A 184 39.06 -27.62 -27.35
CA PHE A 184 38.58 -26.76 -26.27
C PHE A 184 39.71 -25.91 -25.71
N GLU A 185 39.37 -24.82 -25.05
CA GLU A 185 40.31 -24.06 -24.22
C GLU A 185 40.04 -24.31 -22.74
N VAL A 186 41.08 -24.42 -21.92
CA VAL A 186 40.94 -24.66 -20.47
C VAL A 186 41.96 -23.88 -19.65
N ALA A 187 41.53 -23.44 -18.47
CA ALA A 187 42.35 -22.84 -17.42
C ALA A 187 42.12 -23.57 -16.09
N ARG A 188 43.19 -23.87 -15.34
CA ARG A 188 43.17 -24.66 -14.11
C ARG A 188 43.35 -23.80 -12.86
N SER A 189 42.54 -24.05 -11.84
CA SER A 189 42.61 -23.41 -10.53
C SER A 189 43.42 -24.24 -9.51
N ASN A 190 43.14 -25.53 -9.40
CA ASN A 190 43.84 -26.48 -8.52
C ASN A 190 44.16 -27.78 -9.29
N GLN A 191 44.99 -28.65 -8.71
CA GLN A 191 45.25 -30.00 -9.23
C GLN A 191 44.84 -31.07 -8.20
N LYS A 192 44.10 -32.08 -8.66
CA LYS A 192 43.74 -33.30 -7.91
C LYS A 192 44.41 -34.54 -8.50
N ASN A 193 44.42 -35.64 -7.74
CA ASN A 193 44.98 -36.93 -8.18
C ASN A 193 44.05 -37.73 -9.11
N LYS A 194 42.80 -37.28 -9.32
CA LYS A 194 41.88 -37.80 -10.34
C LYS A 194 40.90 -36.70 -10.76
N GLU A 195 40.86 -36.40 -12.04
CA GLU A 195 40.12 -35.28 -12.64
C GLU A 195 39.51 -35.68 -13.98
N THR A 196 38.28 -35.25 -14.26
CA THR A 196 37.59 -35.44 -15.55
C THR A 196 37.29 -34.07 -16.16
N ILE A 197 37.73 -33.85 -17.40
CA ILE A 197 37.48 -32.61 -18.16
C ILE A 197 36.17 -32.72 -18.94
N PHE A 198 35.94 -33.86 -19.59
CA PHE A 198 34.66 -34.22 -20.20
C PHE A 198 34.41 -35.73 -20.12
N SER A 199 33.14 -36.13 -20.07
CA SER A 199 32.74 -37.54 -20.21
C SER A 199 31.42 -37.75 -20.94
N TYR A 200 31.28 -38.93 -21.51
CA TYR A 200 30.15 -39.38 -22.31
C TYR A 200 29.75 -40.78 -21.83
N THR A 201 28.51 -40.91 -21.39
CA THR A 201 27.97 -42.13 -20.76
C THR A 201 26.77 -42.62 -21.56
N ARG A 202 26.75 -43.89 -21.99
CA ARG A 202 25.58 -44.47 -22.67
C ARG A 202 24.38 -44.51 -21.72
N GLN A 203 23.17 -44.34 -22.26
CA GLN A 203 21.94 -44.26 -21.46
C GLN A 203 21.36 -45.62 -21.04
N GLU A 204 21.86 -46.73 -21.60
CA GLU A 204 21.40 -48.10 -21.33
C GLU A 204 22.20 -48.78 -20.19
N ASP A 205 23.43 -48.33 -19.93
CA ASP A 205 24.37 -48.98 -19.00
C ASP A 205 24.14 -48.48 -17.55
N SER A 206 23.41 -49.28 -16.75
CA SER A 206 23.05 -48.96 -15.37
C SER A 206 24.23 -48.96 -14.37
N SER A 207 25.43 -49.39 -14.80
CA SER A 207 26.70 -49.18 -14.11
C SER A 207 27.16 -47.71 -14.12
N GLY A 208 26.74 -46.94 -15.13
CA GLY A 208 27.20 -45.57 -15.35
C GLY A 208 28.68 -45.50 -15.75
N ASP A 209 29.11 -46.41 -16.63
CA ASP A 209 30.44 -46.43 -17.24
C ASP A 209 30.62 -45.34 -18.31
N GLU A 210 31.86 -44.91 -18.52
CA GLU A 210 32.22 -43.81 -19.41
C GLU A 210 32.67 -44.37 -20.78
N ALA A 211 31.76 -44.33 -21.76
CA ALA A 211 32.00 -44.82 -23.12
C ALA A 211 33.02 -43.95 -23.89
N LEU A 212 33.17 -42.68 -23.51
CA LEU A 212 34.30 -41.82 -23.87
C LEU A 212 34.54 -40.85 -22.70
N SER A 213 35.77 -40.74 -22.18
CA SER A 213 36.12 -39.68 -21.22
C SER A 213 37.59 -39.30 -21.26
N PHE A 214 37.90 -38.08 -20.81
CA PHE A 214 39.25 -37.52 -20.83
C PHE A 214 39.59 -36.79 -19.53
N GLY A 215 40.78 -37.05 -19.00
CA GLY A 215 41.29 -36.40 -17.80
C GLY A 215 42.43 -37.18 -17.14
N MET A 216 42.67 -36.92 -15.85
CA MET A 216 43.71 -37.58 -15.05
C MET A 216 43.10 -38.74 -14.25
N ASN A 217 43.66 -39.94 -14.41
CA ASN A 217 43.41 -41.12 -13.58
C ASN A 217 44.57 -41.34 -12.59
N GLN A 218 44.48 -42.38 -11.76
CA GLN A 218 45.52 -42.73 -10.78
C GLN A 218 46.88 -43.04 -11.44
N ASP A 219 46.86 -43.59 -12.65
CA ASP A 219 48.04 -43.98 -13.43
C ASP A 219 48.58 -42.87 -14.36
N GLY A 220 47.92 -41.71 -14.42
CA GLY A 220 48.26 -40.61 -15.33
C GLY A 220 47.10 -40.06 -16.16
N MET A 221 47.39 -39.16 -17.09
CA MET A 221 46.43 -38.64 -18.08
C MET A 221 45.94 -39.77 -18.98
N ALA A 222 44.63 -39.92 -19.11
CA ALA A 222 44.00 -40.99 -19.88
C ALA A 222 42.89 -40.47 -20.79
N LEU A 223 42.76 -41.11 -21.95
CA LEU A 223 41.59 -41.06 -22.82
C LEU A 223 40.93 -42.44 -22.78
N VAL A 224 39.74 -42.53 -22.19
CA VAL A 224 38.93 -43.75 -22.13
C VAL A 224 38.05 -43.81 -23.38
N MET A 225 38.01 -44.94 -24.07
CA MET A 225 37.22 -45.13 -25.30
C MET A 225 36.66 -46.55 -25.35
N SER A 226 35.33 -46.70 -25.38
CA SER A 226 34.65 -48.01 -25.44
C SER A 226 35.11 -49.00 -24.35
N ASN A 227 35.27 -48.49 -23.13
CA ASN A 227 35.78 -49.18 -21.93
C ASN A 227 37.28 -49.58 -21.96
N GLU A 228 38.04 -49.23 -23.00
CA GLU A 228 39.50 -49.35 -23.04
C GLU A 228 40.17 -48.04 -22.56
N THR A 229 41.31 -48.14 -21.85
CA THR A 229 42.06 -46.98 -21.36
C THR A 229 43.33 -46.73 -22.17
N CYS A 230 43.44 -45.56 -22.80
CA CYS A 230 44.64 -45.09 -23.48
C CYS A 230 45.36 -44.04 -22.62
N LEU A 231 46.44 -44.41 -21.94
CA LEU A 231 47.30 -43.47 -21.21
C LEU A 231 48.02 -42.54 -22.20
N VAL A 232 47.98 -41.23 -21.98
CA VAL A 232 48.50 -40.19 -22.89
C VAL A 232 49.55 -39.26 -22.27
N ASP A 233 50.08 -39.59 -21.08
CA ASP A 233 51.14 -38.84 -20.39
C ASP A 233 52.40 -38.57 -21.24
N SER A 234 52.70 -39.49 -22.16
CA SER A 234 53.81 -39.38 -23.10
C SER A 234 53.59 -38.35 -24.22
N ILE A 235 52.40 -37.74 -24.32
CA ILE A 235 52.10 -36.64 -25.25
C ILE A 235 51.57 -35.38 -24.55
N LEU A 236 50.93 -35.49 -23.38
CA LEU A 236 50.41 -34.38 -22.56
C LEU A 236 50.77 -34.56 -21.09
N ASN A 237 51.36 -33.55 -20.46
CA ASN A 237 51.70 -33.59 -19.03
C ASN A 237 50.63 -32.81 -18.22
N PRO A 238 50.18 -33.29 -17.04
CA PRO A 238 49.30 -32.52 -16.15
C PRO A 238 49.76 -31.09 -15.84
N SER A 239 51.07 -30.79 -15.92
CA SER A 239 51.62 -29.43 -15.75
C SER A 239 51.34 -28.47 -16.93
N ASP A 240 50.98 -28.96 -18.11
CA ASP A 240 50.65 -28.11 -19.28
C ASP A 240 49.40 -27.24 -19.03
N PHE A 241 48.48 -27.71 -18.17
CA PHE A 241 47.27 -27.00 -17.75
C PHE A 241 47.60 -25.85 -16.78
N THR A 242 47.71 -24.65 -17.32
CA THR A 242 47.99 -23.39 -16.59
C THR A 242 46.74 -22.71 -16.06
N SER A 243 46.92 -21.73 -15.18
CA SER A 243 45.85 -20.81 -14.72
C SER A 243 45.41 -19.80 -15.77
N THR A 244 46.18 -19.61 -16.85
CA THR A 244 45.76 -18.94 -18.08
C THR A 244 45.08 -19.93 -19.03
N MET A 245 44.01 -19.50 -19.70
CA MET A 245 43.31 -20.29 -20.72
C MET A 245 44.25 -20.63 -21.88
N LYS A 246 44.22 -21.88 -22.37
CA LYS A 246 44.95 -22.30 -23.57
C LYS A 246 44.15 -23.31 -24.41
N PRO A 247 44.24 -23.27 -25.75
CA PRO A 247 43.58 -24.23 -26.64
C PRO A 247 44.32 -25.57 -26.72
N PHE A 248 43.57 -26.66 -26.62
CA PHE A 248 44.01 -28.03 -26.86
C PHE A 248 43.08 -28.69 -27.88
N CYS A 249 43.63 -29.42 -28.84
CA CYS A 249 42.88 -30.30 -29.74
C CYS A 249 43.36 -31.75 -29.61
N LEU A 250 42.41 -32.68 -29.55
CA LEU A 250 42.61 -34.12 -29.47
C LEU A 250 41.94 -34.78 -30.68
N THR A 251 42.62 -35.71 -31.36
CA THR A 251 42.01 -36.54 -32.41
C THR A 251 42.22 -38.02 -32.14
N TRP A 252 41.28 -38.86 -32.58
CA TRP A 252 41.39 -40.33 -32.52
C TRP A 252 40.80 -40.96 -33.78
N ALA A 253 41.36 -42.08 -34.22
CA ALA A 253 40.82 -42.90 -35.31
C ALA A 253 40.95 -44.41 -35.02
N SER A 254 39.80 -45.09 -34.89
CA SER A 254 39.66 -46.53 -34.65
C SER A 254 40.34 -47.41 -35.70
N THR A 255 40.46 -46.92 -36.95
CA THR A 255 41.16 -47.62 -38.04
C THR A 255 42.67 -47.76 -37.84
N THR A 256 43.26 -47.00 -36.91
CA THR A 256 44.72 -47.02 -36.65
C THR A 256 45.08 -47.08 -35.17
N GLY A 257 44.10 -46.97 -34.26
CA GLY A 257 44.32 -46.85 -32.82
C GLY A 257 45.14 -45.62 -32.41
N LYS A 258 45.36 -44.64 -33.30
CA LYS A 258 46.16 -43.44 -33.03
C LYS A 258 45.33 -42.39 -32.30
N VAL A 259 45.89 -41.86 -31.23
CA VAL A 259 45.45 -40.66 -30.51
C VAL A 259 46.48 -39.56 -30.73
N THR A 260 46.04 -38.37 -31.12
CA THR A 260 46.92 -37.22 -31.37
C THR A 260 46.51 -36.03 -30.53
N LEU A 261 47.50 -35.30 -30.01
CA LEU A 261 47.36 -34.00 -29.39
C LEU A 261 47.94 -32.92 -30.32
N TYR A 262 47.24 -31.80 -30.44
CA TYR A 262 47.75 -30.55 -30.99
C TYR A 262 47.59 -29.42 -29.95
N TYR A 263 48.71 -28.80 -29.57
CA TYR A 263 48.81 -27.78 -28.52
C TYR A 263 50.09 -26.95 -28.73
N ASN A 264 50.03 -25.62 -28.57
CA ASN A 264 51.16 -24.71 -28.83
C ASN A 264 51.90 -25.00 -30.15
N SER A 265 51.16 -25.20 -31.25
CA SER A 265 51.66 -25.61 -32.58
C SER A 265 52.45 -26.93 -32.65
N ASN A 266 52.56 -27.68 -31.55
CA ASN A 266 53.19 -28.99 -31.51
C ASN A 266 52.16 -30.08 -31.79
N TYR A 267 52.48 -30.96 -32.75
CA TYR A 267 51.68 -32.13 -33.11
C TYR A 267 52.33 -33.40 -32.54
N ARG A 268 51.64 -34.11 -31.64
CA ARG A 268 52.17 -35.30 -30.95
C ARG A 268 51.18 -36.46 -31.06
N THR A 269 51.63 -37.63 -31.52
CA THR A 269 50.78 -38.82 -31.70
C THR A 269 51.26 -39.99 -30.85
N LYS A 270 50.31 -40.75 -30.30
CA LYS A 270 50.51 -42.03 -29.62
C LYS A 270 49.61 -43.10 -30.23
N THR A 271 50.10 -44.32 -30.37
CA THR A 271 49.27 -45.47 -30.78
C THR A 271 48.82 -46.24 -29.54
N CYS A 272 47.52 -46.53 -29.43
CA CYS A 272 46.89 -47.33 -28.38
C CYS A 272 46.17 -48.54 -29.00
N PRO A 273 46.86 -49.68 -29.19
CA PRO A 273 46.37 -50.81 -29.99
C PRO A 273 45.00 -51.35 -29.58
N ASN A 274 44.71 -51.42 -28.27
CA ASN A 274 43.42 -51.92 -27.74
C ASN A 274 42.20 -51.13 -28.24
N THR A 275 42.40 -49.88 -28.69
CA THR A 275 41.34 -49.00 -29.20
C THR A 275 41.06 -49.22 -30.70
N SER A 276 41.88 -50.02 -31.38
CA SER A 276 41.73 -50.31 -32.80
C SER A 276 40.48 -51.16 -33.06
N GLY A 277 39.64 -50.77 -34.02
CA GLY A 277 38.38 -51.45 -34.33
C GLY A 277 37.26 -51.27 -33.29
N ARG A 278 37.46 -50.44 -32.25
CA ARG A 278 36.41 -50.08 -31.27
C ARG A 278 35.46 -49.02 -31.84
N LEU A 279 34.25 -48.93 -31.27
CA LEU A 279 33.22 -47.96 -31.66
C LEU A 279 32.67 -47.25 -30.42
N VAL A 280 32.63 -45.92 -30.43
CA VAL A 280 31.89 -45.14 -29.42
C VAL A 280 30.44 -45.04 -29.90
N GLY A 281 29.52 -45.69 -29.18
CA GLY A 281 28.12 -45.79 -29.60
C GLY A 281 27.32 -44.50 -29.42
N ALA A 282 26.35 -44.28 -30.30
CA ALA A 282 25.41 -43.16 -30.26
C ALA A 282 24.47 -43.19 -29.03
N GLY A 283 23.71 -42.10 -28.82
CA GLY A 283 22.60 -42.07 -27.86
C GLY A 283 23.01 -41.98 -26.37
N GLY A 284 24.22 -41.55 -26.08
CA GLY A 284 24.69 -41.27 -24.72
C GLY A 284 24.56 -39.80 -24.30
N LEU A 285 24.73 -39.55 -23.00
CA LEU A 285 24.76 -38.21 -22.40
C LEU A 285 26.20 -37.69 -22.35
N PHE A 286 26.48 -36.60 -23.06
CA PHE A 286 27.75 -35.87 -22.99
C PHE A 286 27.71 -34.75 -21.93
N ARG A 287 28.76 -34.65 -21.11
CA ARG A 287 28.90 -33.67 -20.03
C ARG A 287 30.33 -33.12 -19.94
N LEU A 288 30.45 -31.89 -19.43
CA LEU A 288 31.73 -31.31 -19.02
C LEU A 288 31.89 -31.50 -17.49
N GLY A 289 33.10 -31.82 -17.06
CA GLY A 289 33.34 -32.44 -15.76
C GLY A 289 33.00 -33.95 -15.77
N GLY A 290 32.82 -34.54 -14.58
CA GLY A 290 32.53 -35.96 -14.42
C GLY A 290 32.13 -36.32 -12.99
N LYS A 291 32.31 -37.59 -12.58
CA LYS A 291 32.18 -37.97 -11.15
C LYS A 291 33.22 -37.23 -10.28
N ASN A 292 34.43 -37.01 -10.82
CA ASN A 292 35.49 -36.21 -10.22
C ASN A 292 35.88 -35.05 -11.16
N SER A 293 35.09 -33.97 -11.25
CA SER A 293 35.39 -32.85 -12.16
C SER A 293 36.77 -32.20 -11.94
N PHE A 294 37.38 -31.74 -13.04
CA PHE A 294 38.56 -30.88 -13.07
C PHE A 294 38.30 -29.50 -12.42
N ASP A 295 39.24 -28.99 -11.61
CA ASP A 295 39.13 -27.67 -10.96
C ASP A 295 39.54 -26.54 -11.91
N GLY A 296 38.58 -25.97 -12.66
CA GLY A 296 38.88 -24.85 -13.56
C GLY A 296 37.72 -24.35 -14.42
N THR A 297 38.06 -23.50 -15.40
CA THR A 297 37.13 -23.00 -16.42
C THR A 297 37.46 -23.55 -17.79
N ILE A 298 36.44 -23.90 -18.56
CA ILE A 298 36.53 -24.34 -19.96
C ILE A 298 35.84 -23.34 -20.89
N TYR A 299 36.29 -23.29 -22.14
CA TYR A 299 35.78 -22.39 -23.17
C TYR A 299 35.89 -23.03 -24.57
N ASN A 300 35.03 -22.60 -25.51
CA ASN A 300 35.07 -22.95 -26.93
C ASN A 300 35.17 -24.47 -27.24
N PHE A 301 34.46 -25.30 -26.45
CA PHE A 301 34.42 -26.76 -26.66
C PHE A 301 33.66 -27.09 -27.93
N ARG A 302 34.31 -27.82 -28.84
CA ARG A 302 33.80 -28.23 -30.15
C ARG A 302 34.17 -29.67 -30.47
N LEU A 303 33.26 -30.40 -31.11
CA LEU A 303 33.42 -31.81 -31.50
C LEU A 303 33.09 -32.00 -33.00
N TRP A 304 33.96 -32.74 -33.68
CA TRP A 304 33.77 -33.20 -35.07
C TRP A 304 33.84 -34.73 -35.21
N ASP A 305 33.16 -35.24 -36.24
CA ASP A 305 33.05 -36.66 -36.62
C ASP A 305 34.25 -37.22 -37.41
N ASN A 306 35.33 -36.45 -37.53
CA ASN A 306 36.51 -36.81 -38.31
C ASN A 306 37.82 -36.62 -37.52
N ALA A 307 38.86 -37.38 -37.84
CA ALA A 307 40.20 -37.19 -37.28
C ALA A 307 40.98 -36.20 -38.16
N MET A 308 41.14 -34.95 -37.70
CA MET A 308 41.83 -33.92 -38.47
C MET A 308 43.35 -34.16 -38.54
N SER A 309 43.93 -33.86 -39.70
CA SER A 309 45.37 -33.85 -39.94
C SER A 309 46.04 -32.57 -39.41
N MET A 310 47.39 -32.57 -39.32
CA MET A 310 48.15 -31.41 -38.81
C MET A 310 47.85 -30.10 -39.55
N THR A 311 47.73 -30.14 -40.88
CA THR A 311 47.42 -28.95 -41.70
C THR A 311 46.00 -28.44 -41.51
N GLN A 312 45.04 -29.35 -41.25
CA GLN A 312 43.68 -28.97 -40.90
C GLN A 312 43.62 -28.36 -39.49
N LEU A 313 44.24 -28.99 -38.49
CA LEU A 313 44.29 -28.49 -37.11
C LEU A 313 44.97 -27.12 -36.99
N ALA A 314 46.00 -26.85 -37.81
CA ALA A 314 46.63 -25.54 -37.88
C ALA A 314 45.74 -24.45 -38.52
N ALA A 315 44.70 -24.83 -39.27
CA ALA A 315 43.76 -23.93 -39.92
C ALA A 315 42.41 -23.78 -39.16
N VAL A 316 42.20 -24.51 -38.06
CA VAL A 316 40.99 -24.35 -37.22
C VAL A 316 41.05 -23.00 -36.49
N THR A 317 40.30 -22.02 -36.99
CA THR A 317 40.05 -20.78 -36.27
C THR A 317 39.17 -21.03 -35.04
N CYS A 318 39.15 -20.07 -34.12
CA CYS A 318 38.31 -20.18 -32.93
C CYS A 318 36.79 -20.11 -33.28
N ASP A 319 36.42 -19.47 -34.39
CA ASP A 319 35.06 -19.40 -34.92
C ASP A 319 34.67 -20.51 -35.93
N ALA A 320 35.55 -21.47 -36.17
CA ALA A 320 35.17 -22.69 -36.89
C ALA A 320 34.12 -23.48 -36.09
N VAL A 321 32.98 -23.80 -36.72
CA VAL A 321 31.83 -24.46 -36.10
C VAL A 321 32.03 -25.98 -35.99
N GLY A 322 31.75 -26.55 -34.82
CA GLY A 322 31.71 -28.00 -34.60
C GLY A 322 30.51 -28.67 -35.29
N ASN A 323 30.73 -29.76 -36.05
CA ASN A 323 29.63 -30.41 -36.79
C ASN A 323 28.81 -31.42 -35.97
N ILE A 324 29.27 -31.82 -34.77
CA ILE A 324 28.45 -32.55 -33.78
C ILE A 324 28.07 -31.64 -32.61
N ILE A 325 29.04 -30.90 -32.06
CA ILE A 325 28.83 -29.96 -30.94
C ILE A 325 29.61 -28.68 -31.23
N ASP A 326 28.95 -27.53 -31.21
CA ASP A 326 29.59 -26.21 -31.23
C ASP A 326 29.45 -25.47 -29.88
N TRP A 327 30.23 -24.40 -29.68
CA TRP A 327 30.16 -23.57 -28.46
C TRP A 327 29.09 -22.48 -28.56
N ASP A 328 27.85 -22.88 -28.84
CA ASP A 328 26.66 -22.01 -28.86
C ASP A 328 25.57 -22.47 -27.88
N ASN A 329 24.73 -21.53 -27.43
CA ASN A 329 23.62 -21.76 -26.50
C ASN A 329 22.59 -22.80 -27.00
N SER A 330 22.48 -23.03 -28.31
CA SER A 330 21.59 -24.06 -28.88
C SER A 330 22.07 -25.50 -28.68
N PHE A 331 23.36 -25.70 -28.36
CA PHE A 331 23.97 -27.02 -28.16
C PHE A 331 24.13 -27.42 -26.69
N TRP A 332 24.02 -26.48 -25.74
CA TRP A 332 24.43 -26.68 -24.34
C TRP A 332 23.40 -26.25 -23.30
N ASP A 333 23.07 -27.16 -22.38
CA ASP A 333 22.33 -26.84 -21.16
C ASP A 333 23.33 -26.41 -20.07
N ILE A 334 23.69 -25.12 -20.05
CA ILE A 334 24.60 -24.52 -19.06
C ILE A 334 23.81 -23.75 -17.99
N PRO A 335 23.93 -24.09 -16.70
CA PRO A 335 23.38 -23.28 -15.62
C PRO A 335 24.08 -21.91 -15.56
N SER A 336 23.35 -20.81 -15.73
CA SER A 336 23.91 -19.45 -15.85
C SER A 336 24.87 -19.03 -14.73
N SER A 337 24.69 -19.57 -13.51
CA SER A 337 25.62 -19.39 -12.39
C SER A 337 27.03 -19.97 -12.57
N LEU A 338 27.28 -20.75 -13.63
CA LEU A 338 28.59 -21.29 -14.00
C LEU A 338 29.23 -20.55 -15.18
N ALA A 339 28.44 -19.79 -15.95
CA ALA A 339 28.91 -18.99 -17.07
C ALA A 339 29.42 -17.62 -16.57
N GLN A 340 30.56 -17.18 -17.11
CA GLN A 340 31.17 -15.89 -16.81
C GLN A 340 31.55 -15.20 -18.11
N THR A 341 31.10 -13.97 -18.32
CA THR A 341 31.52 -13.15 -19.46
C THR A 341 32.95 -12.66 -19.28
N ASP A 342 33.76 -12.74 -20.32
CA ASP A 342 35.17 -12.33 -20.29
C ASP A 342 35.59 -11.80 -21.67
N ARG A 343 36.23 -10.63 -21.69
CA ARG A 343 36.68 -9.91 -22.91
C ARG A 343 38.12 -10.26 -23.31
N THR A 344 38.73 -11.26 -22.68
CA THR A 344 40.07 -11.78 -22.99
C THR A 344 40.03 -13.14 -23.68
N LEU A 345 38.82 -13.65 -24.00
CA LEU A 345 38.61 -14.94 -24.67
C LEU A 345 38.86 -14.83 -26.18
N SER A 346 39.36 -15.92 -26.78
CA SER A 346 39.87 -15.91 -28.16
C SER A 346 38.86 -15.51 -29.24
N CYS A 347 37.56 -15.75 -29.04
CA CYS A 347 36.47 -15.31 -29.94
C CYS A 347 35.58 -14.22 -29.33
N SER A 348 36.00 -13.53 -28.26
CA SER A 348 35.14 -12.51 -27.64
C SER A 348 34.89 -11.35 -28.59
N THR A 349 33.65 -11.25 -29.08
CA THR A 349 33.26 -10.21 -30.05
C THR A 349 32.97 -8.91 -29.31
N SER A 350 33.70 -7.85 -29.65
CA SER A 350 33.34 -6.49 -29.23
C SER A 350 31.99 -6.13 -29.87
N VAL A 351 30.98 -5.89 -29.03
CA VAL A 351 29.71 -5.27 -29.47
C VAL A 351 30.04 -4.03 -30.30
N PRO A 352 29.48 -3.85 -31.50
CA PRO A 352 29.81 -2.70 -32.33
C PRO A 352 29.55 -1.40 -31.58
N ILE A 353 30.62 -0.64 -31.37
CA ILE A 353 30.53 0.72 -30.85
C ILE A 353 29.88 1.54 -31.96
N TYR A 354 28.60 1.88 -31.78
CA TYR A 354 27.97 2.90 -32.61
C TYR A 354 28.70 4.22 -32.37
N THR A 355 29.57 4.57 -33.32
CA THR A 355 30.20 5.90 -33.37
C THR A 355 29.11 6.95 -33.42
N SER A 356 29.18 7.93 -32.52
CA SER A 356 28.24 9.04 -32.46
C SER A 356 28.37 9.91 -33.71
N HIS A 357 27.55 9.60 -34.72
CA HIS A 357 27.40 10.43 -35.92
C HIS A 357 26.83 11.79 -35.53
N THR A 358 27.75 12.72 -35.28
CA THR A 358 27.50 14.16 -35.16
C THR A 358 27.32 14.77 -36.54
N THR A 359 26.36 14.23 -37.31
CA THR A 359 25.85 14.81 -38.54
C THR A 359 24.77 15.83 -38.17
N SER A 360 24.92 17.15 -38.32
CA SER A 360 25.56 17.91 -39.42
C SER A 360 25.11 17.36 -40.77
N CYS A 361 24.02 17.91 -41.30
CA CYS A 361 23.23 17.32 -42.38
C CYS A 361 24.05 17.18 -43.68
N SER A 362 24.42 15.94 -44.05
CA SER A 362 25.37 15.68 -45.14
C SER A 362 25.24 14.29 -45.78
N SER A 363 24.06 13.95 -46.31
CA SER A 363 23.91 13.05 -47.46
C SER A 363 22.56 13.24 -48.16
N PRO A 364 22.47 13.12 -49.50
CA PRO A 364 21.30 13.55 -50.26
C PRO A 364 20.22 12.46 -50.33
N GLY A 365 18.97 12.77 -50.00
CA GLY A 365 17.92 11.75 -50.08
C GLY A 365 16.50 12.06 -49.56
N LEU A 366 16.07 13.31 -49.41
CA LEU A 366 14.64 13.68 -49.36
C LEU A 366 14.48 15.20 -49.60
N ASN A 367 13.32 15.66 -50.10
CA ASN A 367 13.14 17.04 -50.57
C ASN A 367 12.91 18.04 -49.42
N CYS A 368 13.80 19.04 -49.29
CA CYS A 368 13.55 20.25 -48.51
C CYS A 368 13.09 21.40 -49.44
N PRO A 369 12.06 22.20 -49.09
CA PRO A 369 11.71 23.42 -49.81
C PRO A 369 12.82 24.50 -49.79
N ALA A 370 12.75 25.44 -50.73
CA ALA A 370 13.86 26.31 -51.09
C ALA A 370 14.11 27.51 -50.16
N THR A 371 15.33 28.04 -50.28
CA THR A 371 15.90 29.16 -49.51
C THR A 371 15.21 30.51 -49.79
N LEU A 372 15.09 31.35 -48.76
CA LEU A 372 15.02 32.81 -48.91
C LEU A 372 16.20 33.45 -48.16
N THR A 373 17.00 34.22 -48.88
CA THR A 373 18.23 34.85 -48.39
C THR A 373 17.97 36.29 -47.92
N PRO A 374 18.36 36.66 -46.68
CA PRO A 374 18.49 38.07 -46.31
C PRO A 374 19.77 38.66 -46.91
N THR A 375 19.67 39.85 -47.49
CA THR A 375 20.80 40.56 -48.12
C THR A 375 21.66 41.33 -47.10
N SER A 376 22.88 41.67 -47.52
CA SER A 376 23.94 42.28 -46.72
C SER A 376 23.68 43.73 -46.28
N SER A 377 23.92 44.04 -44.99
CA SER A 377 24.69 45.21 -44.48
C SER A 377 24.48 45.41 -42.96
N SER A 378 25.37 46.02 -42.18
CA SER A 378 26.84 45.89 -42.09
C SER A 378 27.34 46.70 -40.87
N ILE A 379 28.14 46.08 -40.00
CA ILE A 379 29.13 46.72 -39.09
C ILE A 379 28.59 47.68 -38.00
N ILE A 380 28.81 47.32 -36.73
CA ILE A 380 29.64 48.08 -35.78
C ILE A 380 30.26 47.09 -34.78
N THR A 381 31.49 47.36 -34.34
CA THR A 381 32.35 46.44 -33.57
C THR A 381 32.54 46.87 -32.12
N THR A 382 32.54 45.90 -31.19
CA THR A 382 33.36 45.97 -29.96
C THR A 382 33.88 44.58 -29.59
N ASN A 383 35.19 44.47 -29.39
CA ASN A 383 35.84 43.23 -28.94
C ASN A 383 35.63 43.00 -27.44
N MET A 384 35.32 41.77 -27.02
CA MET A 384 35.85 41.20 -25.77
C MET A 384 36.06 39.68 -25.87
N ILE A 385 37.34 39.32 -26.03
CA ILE A 385 38.06 38.17 -25.45
C ILE A 385 37.18 36.98 -25.01
N SER A 386 37.20 35.90 -25.78
CA SER A 386 36.67 34.59 -25.37
C SER A 386 37.68 33.82 -24.50
N THR A 387 37.63 33.99 -23.18
CA THR A 387 38.40 33.16 -22.22
C THR A 387 37.55 32.07 -21.59
N ASN A 388 37.84 30.82 -21.95
CA ASN A 388 37.54 29.57 -21.22
C ASN A 388 36.12 29.39 -20.64
N SER A 389 35.18 28.93 -21.47
CA SER A 389 34.07 28.10 -20.99
C SER A 389 34.51 26.62 -20.96
N THR A 390 35.44 26.27 -20.06
CA THR A 390 35.82 24.86 -19.85
C THR A 390 34.68 24.12 -19.17
N THR A 391 33.92 23.33 -19.92
CA THR A 391 32.92 22.41 -19.36
C THR A 391 33.62 21.37 -18.49
N HIS A 392 33.46 21.48 -17.17
CA HIS A 392 34.12 20.63 -16.19
C HIS A 392 33.42 19.27 -16.07
N GLU A 393 33.47 18.47 -17.14
CA GLU A 393 33.06 17.07 -17.10
C GLU A 393 34.04 16.24 -16.24
N GLY A 394 33.71 16.15 -14.96
CA GLY A 394 34.39 15.33 -13.98
C GLY A 394 33.41 14.55 -13.13
N LEU A 395 33.80 13.33 -12.72
CA LEU A 395 33.09 12.57 -11.70
C LEU A 395 33.62 12.99 -10.32
N PHE A 396 32.71 13.35 -9.43
CA PHE A 396 33.02 13.86 -8.09
C PHE A 396 32.87 12.75 -7.05
N TYR A 397 33.84 12.64 -6.14
CA TYR A 397 33.83 11.68 -5.04
C TYR A 397 34.19 12.40 -3.74
N ARG A 398 33.39 12.19 -2.69
CA ARG A 398 33.79 12.58 -1.33
C ARG A 398 34.52 11.41 -0.67
N ILE A 399 35.63 11.70 0.01
CA ILE A 399 36.28 10.79 0.93
C ILE A 399 35.97 11.24 2.36
N PHE A 400 35.69 10.30 3.24
CA PHE A 400 35.74 10.46 4.68
C PHE A 400 36.78 9.49 5.25
N PHE A 401 37.71 9.99 6.05
CA PHE A 401 38.75 9.16 6.65
C PHE A 401 39.18 9.68 8.02
N LEU A 402 39.62 8.76 8.88
CA LEU A 402 40.12 9.07 10.22
C LEU A 402 41.64 9.05 10.24
N VAL A 403 42.22 10.12 10.78
CA VAL A 403 43.67 10.27 10.98
C VAL A 403 43.97 10.30 12.47
N ARG A 404 44.98 9.52 12.89
CA ARG A 404 45.47 9.43 14.26
C ARG A 404 46.82 10.15 14.38
N ASP A 405 46.92 11.07 15.33
CA ASP A 405 48.20 11.66 15.75
C ASP A 405 48.87 10.76 16.79
N LYS A 406 50.16 10.46 16.58
CA LYS A 406 50.99 9.63 17.49
C LYS A 406 51.54 10.39 18.69
N GLU A 407 51.71 11.70 18.57
CA GLU A 407 52.36 12.54 19.58
C GLU A 407 51.36 13.52 20.24
N ALA A 408 50.12 13.55 19.75
CA ALA A 408 48.97 14.27 20.29
C ALA A 408 49.17 15.79 20.46
N ASP A 409 49.99 16.43 19.61
CA ASP A 409 50.32 17.86 19.66
C ASP A 409 50.17 18.59 18.31
N VAL A 410 49.83 17.91 17.21
CA VAL A 410 49.75 18.55 15.89
C VAL A 410 48.54 19.50 15.80
N ARG A 411 48.71 20.66 15.15
CA ARG A 411 47.62 21.63 14.92
C ARG A 411 46.81 21.26 13.67
N GLU A 412 45.52 21.59 13.68
CA GLU A 412 44.56 21.28 12.61
C GLU A 412 45.03 21.71 11.20
N SER A 413 45.55 22.94 11.05
CA SER A 413 46.09 23.45 9.79
C SER A 413 47.30 22.66 9.26
N ASP A 414 48.09 22.09 10.16
CA ASP A 414 49.29 21.32 9.81
C ASP A 414 48.91 19.88 9.43
N VAL A 415 47.85 19.33 10.04
CA VAL A 415 47.19 18.08 9.60
C VAL A 415 46.61 18.26 8.20
N GLU A 416 45.80 19.30 7.97
CA GLU A 416 45.13 19.57 6.69
C GLU A 416 46.13 19.64 5.52
N LYS A 417 47.20 20.43 5.69
CA LYS A 417 48.27 20.57 4.71
C LYS A 417 49.00 19.25 4.43
N SER A 418 49.30 18.48 5.48
CA SER A 418 49.95 17.17 5.35
C SER A 418 49.07 16.17 4.59
N VAL A 419 47.77 16.14 4.92
CA VAL A 419 46.76 15.29 4.30
C VAL A 419 46.55 15.65 2.82
N ALA A 420 46.44 16.94 2.49
CA ALA A 420 46.29 17.40 1.12
C ALA A 420 47.50 17.02 0.24
N GLN A 421 48.72 17.16 0.79
CA GLN A 421 49.95 16.77 0.08
C GLN A 421 50.01 15.26 -0.15
N TRP A 422 49.70 14.43 0.85
CA TRP A 422 49.67 12.98 0.75
C TRP A 422 48.61 12.46 -0.23
N LEU A 423 47.39 13.03 -0.21
CA LEU A 423 46.34 12.70 -1.20
C LEU A 423 46.81 13.01 -2.63
N ASN A 424 47.44 14.17 -2.86
CA ASN A 424 47.92 14.54 -4.18
C ASN A 424 49.00 13.55 -4.68
N GLN A 425 50.00 13.24 -3.85
CA GLN A 425 51.03 12.24 -4.14
C GLN A 425 50.45 10.83 -4.41
N THR A 426 49.41 10.43 -3.67
CA THR A 426 48.73 9.13 -3.82
C THR A 426 48.15 8.94 -5.22
N PHE A 427 47.59 10.00 -5.83
CA PHE A 427 46.94 9.93 -7.14
C PHE A 427 47.81 10.38 -8.32
N GLN A 428 48.87 11.16 -8.08
CA GLN A 428 49.75 11.72 -9.12
C GLN A 428 50.33 10.67 -10.09
N ASN A 429 50.71 9.49 -9.59
CA ASN A 429 51.24 8.38 -10.39
C ASN A 429 50.19 7.26 -10.57
N TRP A 430 49.05 7.57 -11.20
CA TRP A 430 47.99 6.60 -11.50
C TRP A 430 47.49 6.74 -12.95
N THR A 431 46.84 5.69 -13.47
CA THR A 431 46.28 5.64 -14.84
C THR A 431 45.02 6.49 -15.03
N HIS A 432 44.48 7.03 -13.94
CA HIS A 432 43.28 7.85 -13.92
C HIS A 432 43.62 9.26 -13.45
N VAL A 433 43.19 10.28 -14.20
CA VAL A 433 43.44 11.70 -13.89
C VAL A 433 42.51 12.15 -12.76
N VAL A 434 42.90 11.85 -11.52
CA VAL A 434 42.19 12.22 -10.29
C VAL A 434 42.95 13.32 -9.57
N TYR A 435 42.27 14.43 -9.25
CA TYR A 435 42.84 15.54 -8.49
C TYR A 435 42.01 15.85 -7.25
N VAL A 436 42.66 16.43 -6.23
CA VAL A 436 42.03 16.88 -4.99
C VAL A 436 41.55 18.31 -5.20
N ALA A 437 40.24 18.56 -5.03
CA ALA A 437 39.65 19.89 -5.21
C ALA A 437 39.50 20.66 -3.90
N ASN A 438 39.20 19.98 -2.78
CA ASN A 438 39.26 20.57 -1.45
C ASN A 438 39.53 19.51 -0.36
N VAL A 439 40.05 19.96 0.78
CA VAL A 439 40.19 19.17 2.01
C VAL A 439 39.57 19.99 3.15
N SER A 440 39.05 19.32 4.16
CA SER A 440 38.57 19.94 5.40
C SER A 440 38.78 18.97 6.56
N VAL A 441 39.43 19.43 7.62
CA VAL A 441 39.69 18.67 8.85
C VAL A 441 38.70 19.12 9.94
N GLN A 442 38.44 18.24 10.91
CA GLN A 442 37.73 18.55 12.15
C GLN A 442 38.23 17.61 13.28
N PRO A 443 38.52 18.09 14.50
CA PRO A 443 38.93 17.23 15.62
C PRO A 443 37.76 16.41 16.19
N CYS A 444 38.04 15.18 16.61
CA CYS A 444 37.06 14.36 17.33
C CYS A 444 36.89 14.85 18.78
N SER A 445 35.66 15.19 19.17
CA SER A 445 35.32 15.64 20.53
C SER A 445 35.06 14.46 21.49
N ASP A 446 36.05 13.57 21.65
CA ASP A 446 36.04 12.49 22.65
C ASP A 446 36.98 12.82 23.81
N LEU A 447 36.50 12.64 25.05
CA LEU A 447 37.05 13.30 26.25
C LEU A 447 37.96 12.41 27.12
N GLN A 448 38.36 11.22 26.66
CA GLN A 448 38.99 10.18 27.51
C GLN A 448 40.05 9.27 26.84
N LEU A 449 40.91 9.73 25.92
CA LEU A 449 42.02 8.90 25.42
C LEU A 449 43.29 9.67 25.01
N GLU A 450 44.45 9.06 25.21
CA GLU A 450 45.80 9.64 25.01
C GLU A 450 46.23 9.82 23.53
N SER A 451 45.30 9.89 22.59
CA SER A 451 45.61 10.11 21.16
C SER A 451 44.59 11.03 20.49
N LYS A 452 45.06 12.16 19.94
CA LYS A 452 44.21 13.06 19.15
C LYS A 452 43.81 12.37 17.84
N ARG A 453 42.52 12.46 17.50
CA ARG A 453 41.95 11.94 16.25
C ARG A 453 41.30 13.07 15.47
N TYR A 454 41.50 13.04 14.16
CA TYR A 454 41.00 14.02 13.22
C TYR A 454 40.12 13.33 12.18
N THR A 455 38.85 13.73 12.11
CA THR A 455 38.01 13.40 10.95
C THR A 455 38.41 14.29 9.79
N CYS A 456 38.85 13.68 8.71
CA CYS A 456 39.22 14.36 7.47
C CYS A 456 38.18 14.07 6.40
N ARG A 457 37.77 15.11 5.68
CA ARG A 457 36.94 15.01 4.47
C ARG A 457 37.70 15.60 3.30
N ALA A 458 37.58 15.00 2.13
CA ALA A 458 38.16 15.54 0.90
C ALA A 458 37.22 15.37 -0.29
N LEU A 459 37.25 16.31 -1.23
CA LEU A 459 36.58 16.22 -2.52
C LEU A 459 37.61 15.86 -3.59
N LEU A 460 37.47 14.68 -4.20
CA LEU A 460 38.20 14.29 -5.40
C LEU A 460 37.37 14.58 -6.65
N VAL A 461 38.05 14.90 -7.74
CA VAL A 461 37.47 14.99 -9.07
C VAL A 461 38.28 14.12 -10.03
N TYR A 462 37.60 13.18 -10.68
CA TYR A 462 38.16 12.38 -11.77
C TYR A 462 37.76 13.01 -13.10
N LYS A 463 38.75 13.46 -13.88
CA LYS A 463 38.50 13.97 -15.24
C LYS A 463 38.33 12.78 -16.18
N THR A 464 37.14 12.63 -16.78
CA THR A 464 36.79 11.48 -17.63
C THR A 464 37.43 11.57 -19.02
N THR A 465 38.74 11.33 -19.10
CA THR A 465 39.50 11.25 -20.36
C THR A 465 39.46 9.87 -21.01
N THR A 466 38.83 8.88 -20.37
CA THR A 466 38.58 7.54 -20.93
C THR A 466 37.15 7.11 -20.59
N ASN A 467 36.53 6.30 -21.46
CA ASN A 467 35.15 5.81 -21.30
C ASN A 467 35.03 4.67 -20.25
N VAL A 468 35.68 4.85 -19.09
CA VAL A 468 35.72 3.90 -17.98
C VAL A 468 35.28 4.61 -16.70
N THR A 469 34.15 4.19 -16.15
CA THR A 469 33.65 4.64 -14.85
C THR A 469 34.55 4.11 -13.73
N LEU A 470 35.09 5.03 -12.91
CA LEU A 470 36.00 4.66 -11.82
C LEU A 470 35.19 4.24 -10.58
N GLY A 471 35.28 2.96 -10.21
CA GLY A 471 34.57 2.44 -9.03
C GLY A 471 35.20 2.88 -7.71
N GLU A 472 34.37 3.19 -6.71
CA GLU A 472 34.76 3.66 -5.38
C GLU A 472 35.78 2.72 -4.70
N ALA A 473 35.60 1.41 -4.87
CA ALA A 473 36.51 0.39 -4.35
C ALA A 473 37.93 0.48 -4.93
N ALA A 474 38.11 0.97 -6.17
CA ALA A 474 39.43 1.17 -6.77
C ALA A 474 40.18 2.33 -6.11
N ILE A 475 39.47 3.43 -5.82
CA ILE A 475 40.01 4.59 -5.09
C ILE A 475 40.40 4.19 -3.65
N SER A 476 39.50 3.48 -2.95
CA SER A 476 39.76 2.97 -1.60
C SER A 476 40.97 2.01 -1.56
N THR A 477 41.06 1.08 -2.53
CA THR A 477 42.21 0.16 -2.67
C THR A 477 43.51 0.91 -2.97
N ARG A 478 43.47 2.00 -3.75
CA ARG A 478 44.65 2.83 -4.04
C ARG A 478 45.14 3.57 -2.79
N MET A 479 44.24 4.11 -1.97
CA MET A 479 44.61 4.72 -0.68
C MET A 479 45.20 3.68 0.27
N GLY A 480 44.54 2.53 0.46
CA GLY A 480 45.04 1.45 1.33
C GLY A 480 46.39 0.84 0.90
N ARG A 481 46.69 0.84 -0.41
CA ARG A 481 48.00 0.39 -0.93
C ARG A 481 49.13 1.41 -0.81
N SER A 482 48.83 2.67 -0.52
CA SER A 482 49.83 3.76 -0.50
C SER A 482 50.52 3.94 0.87
N GLY A 483 50.32 2.98 1.78
CA GLY A 483 50.86 2.99 3.14
C GLY A 483 49.89 3.58 4.16
N THR A 484 49.91 3.07 5.38
CA THR A 484 49.10 3.58 6.50
C THR A 484 49.69 4.82 7.16
N SER A 485 50.94 5.18 6.84
CA SER A 485 51.61 6.40 7.32
C SER A 485 51.40 7.53 6.30
N ILE A 486 50.68 8.57 6.72
CA ILE A 486 50.52 9.83 5.98
C ILE A 486 51.76 10.71 6.17
N SER A 487 52.33 10.65 7.38
CA SER A 487 53.65 11.17 7.73
C SER A 487 54.22 10.33 8.89
N ASN A 488 55.46 10.60 9.31
CA ASN A 488 56.06 9.94 10.48
C ASN A 488 55.18 10.03 11.75
N ARG A 489 54.31 11.04 11.85
CA ARG A 489 53.44 11.33 13.01
C ARG A 489 51.95 11.04 12.81
N LEU A 490 51.50 10.89 11.55
CA LEU A 490 50.08 10.75 11.21
C LEU A 490 49.80 9.38 10.57
N GLU A 491 48.88 8.62 11.17
CA GLU A 491 48.41 7.32 10.64
C GLU A 491 46.96 7.37 10.15
N LEU A 492 46.71 6.68 9.06
CA LEU A 492 45.40 6.46 8.44
C LEU A 492 44.70 5.26 9.10
N ASP A 493 43.55 5.48 9.73
CA ASP A 493 42.84 4.48 10.52
C ASP A 493 41.74 3.77 9.71
N THR A 494 40.87 4.54 9.07
CA THR A 494 39.78 4.04 8.22
C THR A 494 39.53 4.97 7.04
N VAL A 495 39.05 4.43 5.91
CA VAL A 495 38.72 5.16 4.68
C VAL A 495 37.35 4.73 4.16
N ALA A 496 36.47 5.69 3.92
CA ALA A 496 35.24 5.52 3.16
C ALA A 496 35.29 6.47 1.95
N VAL A 497 35.13 5.91 0.74
CA VAL A 497 34.95 6.66 -0.51
C VAL A 497 33.48 6.56 -0.89
N GLN A 498 32.88 7.67 -1.28
CA GLN A 498 31.52 7.74 -1.84
C GLN A 498 31.52 8.67 -3.05
N SER A 499 30.85 8.27 -4.12
CA SER A 499 30.46 9.16 -5.20
C SER A 499 29.55 10.28 -4.65
N VAL A 500 29.69 11.49 -5.18
CA VAL A 500 28.78 12.59 -4.84
C VAL A 500 27.46 12.35 -5.57
N GLU A 501 26.34 12.47 -4.85
CA GLU A 501 25.01 12.20 -5.37
C GLU A 501 24.62 13.15 -6.52
N ASN A 502 23.70 12.72 -7.37
CA ASN A 502 23.01 13.63 -8.29
C ASN A 502 22.02 14.52 -7.52
N CYS A 503 21.77 15.73 -8.02
CA CYS A 503 20.61 16.49 -7.60
C CYS A 503 19.34 15.78 -8.08
N THR A 504 18.48 15.40 -7.14
CA THR A 504 17.20 14.72 -7.39
C THR A 504 16.29 15.54 -8.30
N GLY A 505 15.42 14.88 -9.07
CA GLY A 505 14.38 15.59 -9.80
C GLY A 505 13.42 16.33 -8.86
N GLU A 506 13.08 17.57 -9.19
CA GLU A 506 12.20 18.44 -8.38
C GLU A 506 11.17 19.13 -9.27
N THR A 507 9.94 19.31 -8.76
CA THR A 507 8.82 19.94 -9.49
C THR A 507 8.25 21.19 -8.80
N PRO A 508 9.05 22.23 -8.48
CA PRO A 508 8.55 23.50 -7.97
C PRO A 508 7.81 24.27 -9.09
N LEU A 509 6.51 24.52 -8.89
CA LEU A 509 5.68 25.48 -9.65
C LEU A 509 5.91 25.44 -11.17
N HIS A 510 5.36 24.41 -11.81
CA HIS A 510 5.40 24.14 -13.26
C HIS A 510 6.78 23.81 -13.88
N TYR A 511 7.90 24.10 -13.22
CA TYR A 511 9.24 23.72 -13.70
C TYR A 511 9.65 22.31 -13.24
N ILE A 512 9.69 21.36 -14.17
CA ILE A 512 10.08 19.96 -13.91
C ILE A 512 11.59 19.78 -14.12
N TRP A 513 12.39 19.97 -13.05
CA TRP A 513 13.84 19.80 -13.09
C TRP A 513 14.20 18.30 -13.12
N PRO A 514 14.88 17.81 -14.17
CA PRO A 514 15.27 16.41 -14.26
C PRO A 514 16.45 16.12 -13.32
N GLU A 515 16.60 14.86 -12.90
CA GLU A 515 17.79 14.43 -12.13
C GLU A 515 19.08 14.81 -12.86
N SER A 516 20.02 15.42 -12.13
CA SER A 516 21.17 16.11 -12.73
C SER A 516 22.46 15.86 -11.97
N ARG A 517 23.54 15.59 -12.70
CA ARG A 517 24.88 15.37 -12.13
C ARG A 517 25.43 16.68 -11.53
N PRO A 518 26.33 16.62 -10.54
CA PRO A 518 26.98 17.80 -9.98
C PRO A 518 27.63 18.69 -11.06
N THR A 519 27.54 20.00 -10.88
CA THR A 519 27.96 21.08 -11.80
C THR A 519 27.19 21.21 -13.12
N VAL A 520 26.19 20.35 -13.39
CA VAL A 520 25.34 20.50 -14.59
C VAL A 520 24.30 21.60 -14.41
N THR A 521 24.21 22.49 -15.40
CA THR A 521 23.08 23.41 -15.58
C THR A 521 22.03 22.78 -16.50
N GLN A 522 20.78 22.74 -16.04
CA GLN A 522 19.62 22.37 -16.86
C GLN A 522 18.93 23.63 -17.38
N TYR A 523 18.22 23.47 -18.51
CA TYR A 523 17.38 24.48 -19.13
C TYR A 523 15.99 23.92 -19.37
N ILE A 524 14.96 24.72 -19.09
CA ILE A 524 13.53 24.38 -19.24
C ILE A 524 12.84 25.59 -19.88
N PRO A 525 11.84 25.43 -20.77
CA PRO A 525 11.00 26.55 -21.20
C PRO A 525 10.46 27.36 -20.02
N CYS A 526 10.46 28.68 -20.15
CA CYS A 526 9.71 29.56 -19.26
C CYS A 526 8.22 29.22 -19.32
N PHE A 527 7.54 29.37 -18.19
CA PHE A 527 6.10 29.21 -18.06
C PHE A 527 5.45 30.59 -17.89
N PRO A 528 4.39 30.94 -18.65
CA PRO A 528 3.69 30.11 -19.64
C PRO A 528 4.26 30.17 -21.07
N ASN A 529 5.21 31.06 -21.37
CA ASN A 529 5.73 31.27 -22.72
C ASN A 529 7.08 30.57 -22.98
N LYS A 530 7.10 29.66 -23.98
CA LYS A 530 8.27 28.86 -24.42
C LYS A 530 9.40 29.66 -25.08
N ASP A 531 9.21 30.95 -25.43
CA ASP A 531 10.20 31.80 -26.13
C ASP A 531 11.56 31.94 -25.41
N GLN A 532 11.59 31.83 -24.09
CA GLN A 532 12.80 31.94 -23.27
C GLN A 532 12.92 30.75 -22.32
N THR A 533 14.11 30.52 -21.76
CA THR A 533 14.37 29.39 -20.86
C THR A 533 14.72 29.83 -19.46
N ALA A 534 14.09 29.19 -18.47
CA ALA A 534 14.60 29.13 -17.11
C ALA A 534 15.87 28.26 -17.06
N SER A 535 16.79 28.55 -16.15
CA SER A 535 17.97 27.70 -15.90
C SER A 535 18.17 27.41 -14.41
N ARG A 536 18.77 26.27 -14.08
CA ARG A 536 19.10 25.90 -12.70
C ARG A 536 20.32 25.00 -12.69
N THR A 537 21.22 25.21 -11.74
CA THR A 537 22.49 24.48 -11.65
C THR A 537 22.51 23.58 -10.43
N CYS A 538 22.91 22.31 -10.63
CA CYS A 538 23.23 21.40 -9.56
C CYS A 538 24.64 21.72 -9.02
N VAL A 539 24.77 22.09 -7.76
CA VAL A 539 26.03 22.56 -7.15
C VAL A 539 26.46 21.68 -5.98
N ILE A 540 27.76 21.66 -5.68
CA ILE A 540 28.32 20.90 -4.56
C ILE A 540 28.44 21.82 -3.34
N SER A 541 27.92 21.39 -2.19
CA SER A 541 28.07 22.10 -0.92
C SER A 541 29.54 22.09 -0.46
N PRO A 542 30.16 23.26 -0.21
CA PRO A 542 31.54 23.34 0.27
C PRO A 542 31.72 22.83 1.71
N LEU A 543 30.63 22.61 2.45
CA LEU A 543 30.65 22.18 3.86
C LEU A 543 30.59 20.64 4.03
N ASN A 544 29.79 19.97 3.19
CA ASN A 544 29.51 18.54 3.32
C ASN A 544 29.85 17.72 2.06
N TYR A 545 30.26 18.36 0.95
CA TYR A 545 30.53 17.71 -0.34
C TYR A 545 29.34 16.85 -0.84
N THR A 546 28.12 17.31 -0.58
CA THR A 546 26.85 16.80 -1.09
C THR A 546 26.36 17.69 -2.23
N ALA A 547 25.72 17.13 -3.25
CA ALA A 547 25.05 17.94 -4.27
C ALA A 547 23.72 18.53 -3.76
N PHE A 548 23.37 19.72 -4.25
CA PHE A 548 22.06 20.34 -4.06
C PHE A 548 21.73 21.31 -5.20
N TRP A 549 20.46 21.61 -5.41
CA TRP A 549 20.05 22.59 -6.40
C TRP A 549 20.25 24.04 -5.92
N CYS A 550 20.86 24.89 -6.75
CA CYS A 550 20.72 26.33 -6.60
C CYS A 550 19.26 26.80 -6.78
N ALA A 551 18.98 28.04 -6.40
CA ALA A 551 17.77 28.73 -6.83
C ALA A 551 17.71 28.78 -8.38
N PRO A 552 16.54 28.61 -9.01
CA PRO A 552 16.39 28.75 -10.45
C PRO A 552 16.57 30.21 -10.87
N ASP A 553 17.29 30.45 -11.96
CA ASP A 553 17.28 31.75 -12.62
C ASP A 553 16.05 31.85 -13.53
N LEU A 554 15.16 32.76 -13.14
CA LEU A 554 13.89 33.08 -13.78
C LEU A 554 13.87 34.51 -14.34
N ARG A 555 15.01 35.22 -14.40
CA ARG A 555 15.11 36.61 -14.88
C ARG A 555 14.57 36.81 -16.30
N ASN A 556 14.62 35.74 -17.10
CA ASN A 556 14.16 35.68 -18.49
C ASN A 556 12.67 35.27 -18.61
N CYS A 557 12.00 34.91 -17.52
CA CYS A 557 10.63 34.41 -17.54
C CYS A 557 9.62 35.46 -17.07
N ILE A 558 8.52 35.62 -17.82
CA ILE A 558 7.44 36.56 -17.49
C ILE A 558 6.41 35.87 -16.60
N ALA A 559 6.29 36.30 -15.35
CA ALA A 559 5.25 35.84 -14.43
C ALA A 559 3.83 36.26 -14.89
N ILE A 560 2.81 35.45 -14.58
CA ILE A 560 1.40 35.66 -14.96
C ILE A 560 0.92 37.08 -14.65
N ASP A 561 1.27 37.62 -13.48
CA ASP A 561 0.88 38.95 -13.02
C ASP A 561 1.34 40.08 -13.97
N ASN A 562 2.50 39.91 -14.61
CA ASN A 562 3.13 40.89 -15.51
C ASN A 562 2.59 40.87 -16.95
N ILE A 563 1.74 39.90 -17.30
CA ILE A 563 1.12 39.83 -18.63
C ILE A 563 0.12 40.98 -18.77
N LYS A 564 0.37 41.90 -19.71
CA LYS A 564 -0.55 43.00 -20.06
C LYS A 564 -1.55 42.52 -21.10
N VAL A 565 -2.84 42.55 -20.77
CA VAL A 565 -3.90 42.18 -21.70
C VAL A 565 -4.25 43.36 -22.62
N SER A 566 -4.39 43.08 -23.91
CA SER A 566 -4.76 44.01 -24.99
C SER A 566 -5.88 43.40 -25.83
N ALA A 567 -6.47 44.19 -26.73
CA ALA A 567 -7.52 43.68 -27.63
C ALA A 567 -6.96 42.63 -28.61
N GLU A 568 -5.71 42.77 -29.06
CA GLU A 568 -5.07 41.83 -29.99
C GLU A 568 -4.66 40.52 -29.29
N ASN A 569 -4.04 40.58 -28.10
CA ASN A 569 -3.51 39.37 -27.44
C ASN A 569 -4.54 38.59 -26.59
N ALA A 570 -5.76 39.12 -26.40
CA ALA A 570 -6.79 38.53 -25.53
C ALA A 570 -7.10 37.06 -25.84
N ALA A 571 -7.13 36.67 -27.12
CA ALA A 571 -7.39 35.29 -27.52
C ALA A 571 -6.24 34.32 -27.13
N GLU A 572 -5.00 34.76 -27.28
CA GLU A 572 -3.82 33.96 -26.93
C GLU A 572 -3.68 33.82 -25.41
N VAL A 573 -3.84 34.93 -24.66
CA VAL A 573 -3.83 34.92 -23.19
C VAL A 573 -4.95 34.02 -22.64
N ALA A 574 -6.14 33.99 -23.27
CA ALA A 574 -7.20 33.08 -22.88
C ALA A 574 -6.82 31.60 -23.10
N LEU A 575 -6.21 31.25 -24.25
CA LEU A 575 -5.75 29.88 -24.51
C LEU A 575 -4.62 29.44 -23.56
N GLN A 576 -3.70 30.35 -23.21
CA GLN A 576 -2.68 30.10 -22.18
C GLN A 576 -3.33 29.85 -20.81
N LEU A 577 -4.26 30.69 -20.36
CA LEU A 577 -4.95 30.52 -19.09
C LEU A 577 -5.79 29.23 -19.03
N ASP A 578 -6.50 28.86 -20.10
CA ASP A 578 -7.25 27.60 -20.14
C ASP A 578 -6.32 26.39 -19.91
N ASN A 579 -5.17 26.37 -20.60
CA ASN A 579 -4.16 25.34 -20.40
C ASN A 579 -3.70 25.24 -18.93
N ILE A 580 -3.45 26.37 -18.27
CA ILE A 580 -3.05 26.43 -16.86
C ILE A 580 -4.13 25.83 -15.95
N THR A 581 -5.40 26.18 -16.17
CA THR A 581 -6.51 25.72 -15.30
C THR A 581 -6.85 24.24 -15.38
N ASN A 582 -6.30 23.48 -16.34
CA ASN A 582 -6.52 22.04 -16.42
C ASN A 582 -5.80 21.24 -15.31
N ASN A 583 -4.91 21.87 -14.53
CA ASN A 583 -4.19 21.28 -13.40
C ASN A 583 -4.80 21.71 -12.04
N GLU A 584 -4.43 21.04 -10.95
CA GLU A 584 -4.80 21.51 -9.60
C GLU A 584 -4.08 22.83 -9.26
N LEU A 585 -4.86 23.88 -8.97
CA LEU A 585 -4.37 25.23 -8.63
C LEU A 585 -4.44 25.50 -7.12
N SER A 586 -3.47 26.26 -6.60
CA SER A 586 -3.52 26.85 -5.26
C SER A 586 -4.47 28.05 -5.18
N ALA A 587 -4.76 28.50 -3.95
CA ALA A 587 -5.68 29.61 -3.72
C ALA A 587 -5.21 30.96 -4.29
N ASP A 588 -3.89 31.21 -4.29
CA ASP A 588 -3.28 32.43 -4.86
C ASP A 588 -3.35 32.40 -6.40
N GLU A 589 -3.05 31.27 -7.01
CA GLU A 589 -3.12 31.08 -8.47
C GLU A 589 -4.56 31.20 -8.99
N VAL A 590 -5.55 30.63 -8.29
CA VAL A 590 -6.97 30.81 -8.62
C VAL A 590 -7.37 32.30 -8.57
N PHE A 591 -6.93 33.04 -7.55
CA PHE A 591 -7.21 34.48 -7.45
C PHE A 591 -6.57 35.28 -8.61
N LYS A 592 -5.31 34.98 -8.95
CA LYS A 592 -4.58 35.60 -10.07
C LYS A 592 -5.19 35.30 -11.43
N VAL A 593 -5.53 34.03 -11.70
CA VAL A 593 -6.21 33.62 -12.94
C VAL A 593 -7.55 34.33 -13.09
N VAL A 594 -8.39 34.36 -12.05
CA VAL A 594 -9.67 35.08 -12.09
C VAL A 594 -9.46 36.59 -12.27
N GLY A 595 -8.42 37.18 -11.66
CA GLY A 595 -8.02 38.57 -11.88
C GLY A 595 -7.66 38.86 -13.35
N LYS A 596 -6.84 38.01 -13.97
CA LYS A 596 -6.47 38.16 -15.39
C LYS A 596 -7.63 37.91 -16.35
N VAL A 597 -8.51 36.94 -16.07
CA VAL A 597 -9.77 36.77 -16.81
C VAL A 597 -10.64 38.02 -16.72
N LYS A 598 -10.68 38.69 -15.56
CA LYS A 598 -11.42 39.95 -15.39
C LYS A 598 -10.82 41.11 -16.17
N GLU A 599 -9.50 41.24 -16.23
CA GLU A 599 -8.83 42.21 -17.13
C GLU A 599 -9.20 41.93 -18.60
N LEU A 600 -9.21 40.65 -19.00
CA LEU A 600 -9.52 40.19 -20.36
C LEU A 600 -10.98 40.48 -20.75
N VAL A 601 -11.95 40.18 -19.88
CA VAL A 601 -13.37 40.54 -20.05
C VAL A 601 -13.58 42.05 -20.11
N LYS A 602 -12.74 42.85 -19.43
CA LYS A 602 -12.83 44.31 -19.46
C LYS A 602 -12.29 44.94 -20.74
N VAL A 603 -11.13 44.47 -21.25
CA VAL A 603 -10.44 45.08 -22.39
C VAL A 603 -10.94 44.56 -23.74
N ALA A 604 -11.24 43.27 -23.87
CA ALA A 604 -11.55 42.66 -25.16
C ALA A 604 -13.01 42.87 -25.62
N LYS A 605 -13.22 42.81 -26.95
CA LYS A 605 -14.52 42.45 -27.54
C LYS A 605 -14.70 40.94 -27.45
N ILE A 606 -15.85 40.49 -26.95
CA ILE A 606 -16.09 39.08 -26.65
C ILE A 606 -16.94 38.44 -27.74
N ASN A 607 -16.28 37.78 -28.70
CA ASN A 607 -16.95 36.89 -29.65
C ASN A 607 -17.24 35.52 -29.01
N THR A 608 -18.07 34.71 -29.67
CA THR A 608 -18.53 33.41 -29.14
C THR A 608 -17.42 32.38 -28.93
N HIS A 609 -16.32 32.45 -29.69
CA HIS A 609 -15.15 31.57 -29.49
C HIS A 609 -14.36 31.95 -28.23
N LEU A 610 -14.04 33.23 -28.06
CA LEU A 610 -13.35 33.74 -26.87
C LEU A 610 -14.19 33.51 -25.62
N ALA A 611 -15.52 33.68 -25.71
CA ALA A 611 -16.44 33.34 -24.64
C ALA A 611 -16.39 31.85 -24.26
N LYS A 612 -16.32 30.93 -25.24
CA LYS A 612 -16.16 29.48 -24.99
C LYS A 612 -14.86 29.17 -24.25
N THR A 613 -13.74 29.79 -24.61
CA THR A 613 -12.47 29.68 -23.86
C THR A 613 -12.58 30.23 -22.44
N ILE A 614 -13.16 31.42 -22.24
CA ILE A 614 -13.34 32.02 -20.91
C ILE A 614 -14.25 31.16 -20.01
N VAL A 615 -15.34 30.60 -20.55
CA VAL A 615 -16.23 29.70 -19.81
C VAL A 615 -15.55 28.38 -19.46
N SER A 616 -14.65 27.87 -20.31
CA SER A 616 -13.80 26.71 -19.98
C SER A 616 -12.89 27.00 -18.78
N ILE A 617 -12.12 28.11 -18.80
CA ILE A 617 -11.28 28.57 -17.69
C ILE A 617 -12.07 28.62 -16.37
N LEU A 618 -13.24 29.27 -16.38
CA LEU A 618 -14.07 29.45 -15.19
C LEU A 618 -14.71 28.13 -14.72
N SER A 619 -15.08 27.24 -15.65
CA SER A 619 -15.53 25.87 -15.36
C SER A 619 -14.42 25.01 -14.74
N ASN A 620 -13.18 25.19 -15.16
CA ASN A 620 -12.02 24.48 -14.60
C ASN A 620 -11.69 24.99 -13.19
N VAL A 621 -11.68 26.32 -12.97
CA VAL A 621 -11.57 26.93 -11.64
C VAL A 621 -12.63 26.37 -10.67
N MET A 622 -13.87 26.15 -11.12
CA MET A 622 -14.93 25.52 -10.30
C MET A 622 -14.67 24.06 -9.87
N THR A 623 -13.57 23.44 -10.30
CA THR A 623 -13.13 22.13 -9.80
C THR A 623 -12.09 22.20 -8.67
N SER A 624 -11.51 23.38 -8.42
CA SER A 624 -10.49 23.62 -7.40
C SER A 624 -10.99 23.41 -5.96
N SER A 625 -10.06 23.44 -5.00
CA SER A 625 -10.38 23.31 -3.57
C SER A 625 -11.36 24.39 -3.07
N VAL A 626 -12.22 24.02 -2.11
CA VAL A 626 -13.28 24.90 -1.60
C VAL A 626 -12.70 26.17 -0.95
N SER A 627 -11.52 26.10 -0.33
CA SER A 627 -10.82 27.26 0.23
C SER A 627 -10.31 28.25 -0.82
N ALA A 628 -9.83 27.76 -1.98
CA ALA A 628 -9.46 28.61 -3.11
C ALA A 628 -10.69 29.31 -3.71
N LEU A 629 -11.81 28.59 -3.82
CA LEU A 629 -13.06 29.11 -4.36
C LEU A 629 -13.73 30.16 -3.47
N VAL A 630 -13.72 29.99 -2.14
CA VAL A 630 -14.26 30.99 -1.20
C VAL A 630 -13.53 32.34 -1.29
N THR A 631 -12.23 32.34 -1.59
CA THR A 631 -11.42 33.57 -1.69
C THR A 631 -11.66 34.33 -2.99
N SER A 632 -12.03 33.62 -4.07
CA SER A 632 -12.22 34.18 -5.41
C SER A 632 -13.68 34.39 -5.81
N SER A 633 -14.64 33.72 -5.17
CA SER A 633 -16.05 33.60 -5.60
C SER A 633 -16.72 34.90 -6.01
N ALA A 634 -16.67 35.94 -5.16
CA ALA A 634 -17.31 37.23 -5.43
C ALA A 634 -16.68 37.98 -6.61
N CYS A 635 -15.42 37.68 -6.97
CA CYS A 635 -14.78 38.18 -8.18
C CYS A 635 -15.18 37.31 -9.40
N THR A 636 -15.16 35.99 -9.25
CA THR A 636 -15.53 35.02 -10.29
C THR A 636 -16.95 35.26 -10.79
N LEU A 637 -17.94 35.35 -9.89
CA LEU A 637 -19.35 35.53 -10.24
C LEU A 637 -19.58 36.87 -10.97
N LYS A 638 -19.07 37.98 -10.44
CA LYS A 638 -19.15 39.29 -11.10
C LYS A 638 -18.44 39.30 -12.47
N THR A 639 -17.43 38.46 -12.67
CA THR A 639 -16.75 38.31 -13.97
C THR A 639 -17.58 37.49 -14.96
N VAL A 640 -18.40 36.53 -14.50
CA VAL A 640 -19.41 35.86 -15.34
C VAL A 640 -20.54 36.84 -15.72
N ASP A 641 -21.02 37.65 -14.78
CA ASP A 641 -22.02 38.70 -15.07
C ASP A 641 -21.48 39.74 -16.09
N GLU A 642 -20.27 40.29 -15.86
CA GLU A 642 -19.58 41.22 -16.78
C GLU A 642 -19.36 40.57 -18.17
N LEU A 643 -19.07 39.26 -18.24
CA LEU A 643 -18.89 38.50 -19.49
C LEU A 643 -20.20 38.39 -20.29
N VAL A 644 -21.29 37.96 -19.67
CA VAL A 644 -22.56 37.68 -20.36
C VAL A 644 -23.19 38.94 -20.95
N GLN A 645 -23.05 40.08 -20.26
CA GLN A 645 -23.47 41.38 -20.78
C GLN A 645 -22.69 41.81 -22.03
N LYS A 646 -21.43 41.38 -22.18
CA LYS A 646 -20.50 41.81 -23.23
C LYS A 646 -20.43 40.92 -24.47
N ILE A 647 -21.00 39.71 -24.44
CA ILE A 647 -20.94 38.80 -25.59
C ILE A 647 -21.67 39.40 -26.81
N GLU A 648 -20.97 39.44 -27.94
CA GLU A 648 -21.49 39.73 -29.28
C GLU A 648 -21.91 38.38 -29.92
N PHE A 649 -23.16 38.27 -30.41
CA PHE A 649 -23.71 37.04 -30.99
C PHE A 649 -24.71 37.34 -32.13
N ASP A 650 -24.65 36.56 -33.21
CA ASP A 650 -25.46 36.75 -34.42
C ASP A 650 -26.62 35.74 -34.48
N GLY A 651 -27.74 36.07 -33.82
CA GLY A 651 -28.95 35.23 -33.86
C GLY A 651 -30.00 35.59 -32.82
N PRO A 652 -31.13 34.84 -32.76
CA PRO A 652 -32.14 35.03 -31.73
C PRO A 652 -31.69 34.50 -30.37
N THR A 653 -30.83 33.47 -30.35
CA THR A 653 -30.33 32.80 -29.14
C THR A 653 -28.93 32.22 -29.39
N GLU A 654 -28.02 32.33 -28.43
CA GLU A 654 -26.70 31.65 -28.43
C GLU A 654 -26.53 30.86 -27.12
N ASN A 655 -25.85 29.71 -27.17
CA ASN A 655 -25.47 28.97 -25.96
C ASN A 655 -23.98 28.64 -25.92
N ILE A 656 -23.41 28.79 -24.72
CA ILE A 656 -21.99 28.58 -24.44
C ILE A 656 -21.92 27.63 -23.24
N THR A 657 -21.49 26.40 -23.50
CA THR A 657 -21.55 25.31 -22.52
C THR A 657 -20.18 24.76 -22.19
N SER A 658 -20.05 24.18 -21.00
CA SER A 658 -18.84 23.53 -20.51
C SER A 658 -19.20 22.46 -19.47
N LYS A 659 -18.19 21.81 -18.90
CA LYS A 659 -18.33 20.72 -17.92
C LYS A 659 -19.09 21.13 -16.66
N ASN A 660 -18.87 22.36 -16.16
CA ASN A 660 -19.44 22.84 -14.90
C ASN A 660 -20.29 24.12 -14.99
N LEU A 661 -20.19 24.89 -16.08
CA LEU A 661 -20.93 26.13 -16.32
C LEU A 661 -21.60 26.09 -17.70
N ALA A 662 -22.84 26.56 -17.80
CA ALA A 662 -23.45 26.89 -19.09
C ALA A 662 -24.16 28.24 -19.03
N LEU A 663 -24.05 28.98 -20.13
CA LEU A 663 -24.62 30.31 -20.33
C LEU A 663 -25.52 30.26 -21.57
N GLY A 664 -26.75 30.75 -21.44
CA GLY A 664 -27.70 30.90 -22.54
C GLY A 664 -28.08 32.36 -22.67
N ILE A 665 -28.00 32.93 -23.86
CA ILE A 665 -28.33 34.32 -24.14
C ILE A 665 -29.46 34.33 -25.16
N SER A 666 -30.49 35.13 -24.92
CA SER A 666 -31.66 35.26 -25.79
C SER A 666 -31.93 36.73 -26.08
N ALA A 667 -32.10 37.09 -27.36
CA ALA A 667 -32.46 38.43 -27.77
C ALA A 667 -33.93 38.72 -27.40
N LEU A 668 -34.18 39.78 -26.63
CA LEU A 668 -35.52 40.17 -26.22
C LEU A 668 -36.05 41.31 -27.10
N ASN A 669 -37.26 41.15 -27.60
CA ASN A 669 -38.05 42.23 -28.18
C ASN A 669 -39.28 42.48 -27.29
N TYR A 670 -39.26 43.60 -26.56
CA TYR A 670 -40.32 44.03 -25.63
C TYR A 670 -41.72 43.92 -26.25
N SER A 671 -41.91 44.38 -27.49
CA SER A 671 -43.22 44.43 -28.17
C SER A 671 -43.83 43.06 -28.51
N LYS A 672 -43.09 41.96 -28.33
CA LYS A 672 -43.52 40.60 -28.66
C LYS A 672 -43.26 39.59 -27.54
N PHE A 673 -42.90 40.05 -26.35
CA PHE A 673 -42.60 39.16 -25.23
C PHE A 673 -43.88 38.57 -24.62
N ASN A 674 -43.97 37.24 -24.56
CA ASN A 674 -45.12 36.51 -24.03
C ASN A 674 -44.67 35.43 -23.02
N GLY A 675 -43.65 35.75 -22.22
CA GLY A 675 -42.94 34.81 -21.36
C GLY A 675 -41.93 33.94 -22.13
N THR A 676 -41.09 33.22 -21.40
CA THR A 676 -40.11 32.27 -21.96
C THR A 676 -39.63 31.29 -20.88
N SER A 677 -39.25 30.07 -21.28
CA SER A 677 -38.66 29.06 -20.39
C SER A 677 -37.27 28.65 -20.86
N PHE A 678 -36.31 28.63 -19.95
CA PHE A 678 -34.96 28.12 -20.14
C PHE A 678 -34.81 26.81 -19.37
N SER A 679 -34.33 25.75 -20.01
CA SER A 679 -34.11 24.44 -19.37
C SER A 679 -32.68 23.96 -19.57
N ALA A 680 -32.00 23.62 -18.48
CA ALA A 680 -30.66 23.04 -18.46
C ALA A 680 -30.75 21.53 -18.26
N PHE A 681 -30.14 20.74 -19.13
CA PHE A 681 -30.20 19.28 -19.12
C PHE A 681 -28.90 18.65 -19.62
N ILE A 682 -28.78 17.32 -19.48
CA ILE A 682 -27.69 16.52 -20.05
C ILE A 682 -28.34 15.46 -20.94
N HIS A 683 -27.88 15.33 -22.17
CA HIS A 683 -28.45 14.38 -23.13
C HIS A 683 -28.02 12.93 -22.77
N PRO A 684 -28.88 11.90 -22.85
CA PRO A 684 -28.57 10.56 -22.33
C PRO A 684 -27.29 9.90 -22.88
N ASN A 685 -26.87 10.29 -24.08
CA ASN A 685 -25.69 9.76 -24.77
C ASN A 685 -24.42 10.64 -24.64
N SER A 686 -24.44 11.69 -23.81
CA SER A 686 -23.31 12.62 -23.60
C SER A 686 -23.15 13.00 -22.12
N THR A 687 -21.94 13.41 -21.71
CA THR A 687 -21.65 13.98 -20.38
C THR A 687 -21.92 15.48 -20.28
N ASP A 688 -22.26 16.10 -21.39
CA ASP A 688 -22.12 17.53 -21.62
C ASP A 688 -23.44 18.26 -21.35
N LEU A 689 -23.30 19.42 -20.74
CA LEU A 689 -24.42 20.26 -20.33
C LEU A 689 -24.97 21.02 -21.54
N GLN A 690 -26.29 21.02 -21.71
CA GLN A 690 -27.00 21.73 -22.78
C GLN A 690 -28.09 22.63 -22.20
N ILE A 691 -28.40 23.71 -22.92
CA ILE A 691 -29.49 24.64 -22.61
C ILE A 691 -30.45 24.67 -23.79
N ALA A 692 -31.74 24.46 -23.52
CA ALA A 692 -32.84 24.70 -24.45
C ALA A 692 -33.69 25.90 -24.00
N PHE A 693 -34.22 26.62 -24.98
CA PHE A 693 -35.05 27.82 -24.79
C PHE A 693 -36.56 27.48 -24.91
N LYS A 694 -36.95 26.29 -24.41
CA LYS A 694 -38.32 25.74 -24.44
C LYS A 694 -38.59 24.85 -23.23
N SER A 695 -39.87 24.66 -22.92
CA SER A 695 -40.43 23.83 -21.82
C SER A 695 -40.28 22.32 -22.01
N ASP A 696 -40.22 21.82 -23.24
CA ASP A 696 -40.66 20.45 -23.57
C ASP A 696 -39.59 19.36 -23.33
N GLN A 697 -38.64 19.59 -22.42
CA GLN A 697 -37.52 18.68 -22.14
C GLN A 697 -37.85 17.67 -21.04
N LEU A 698 -37.49 16.40 -21.28
CA LEU A 698 -37.71 15.33 -20.32
C LEU A 698 -36.63 15.36 -19.22
N ASN A 699 -37.03 15.62 -17.97
CA ASN A 699 -36.17 15.66 -16.77
C ASN A 699 -35.04 16.73 -16.83
N PRO A 700 -35.37 18.04 -16.83
CA PRO A 700 -34.36 19.10 -16.67
C PRO A 700 -33.67 19.02 -15.30
N LEU A 701 -32.40 19.45 -15.25
CA LEU A 701 -31.63 19.63 -14.00
C LEU A 701 -32.00 20.95 -13.30
N ALA A 702 -32.29 21.98 -14.10
CA ALA A 702 -32.99 23.19 -13.67
C ALA A 702 -33.80 23.77 -14.83
N GLN A 703 -34.89 24.46 -14.52
CA GLN A 703 -35.70 25.22 -15.45
C GLN A 703 -36.13 26.55 -14.82
N VAL A 704 -36.05 27.64 -15.57
CA VAL A 704 -36.55 28.97 -15.18
C VAL A 704 -37.59 29.42 -16.20
N THR A 705 -38.80 29.69 -15.73
CA THR A 705 -39.90 30.23 -16.54
C THR A 705 -40.17 31.68 -16.13
N LEU A 706 -39.98 32.60 -17.07
CA LEU A 706 -40.24 34.03 -16.91
C LEU A 706 -41.68 34.36 -17.31
N PRO A 707 -42.45 35.07 -16.46
CA PRO A 707 -43.85 35.43 -16.75
C PRO A 707 -43.94 36.49 -17.85
N ALA A 708 -45.05 36.51 -18.60
CA ALA A 708 -45.26 37.51 -19.66
C ALA A 708 -45.29 38.96 -19.14
N THR A 709 -45.66 39.16 -17.87
CA THR A 709 -45.75 40.46 -17.17
C THR A 709 -44.41 41.04 -16.72
N LEU A 710 -43.29 40.34 -16.95
CA LEU A 710 -41.94 40.70 -16.48
C LEU A 710 -41.53 42.17 -16.72
N LEU A 711 -41.96 42.74 -17.85
CA LEU A 711 -41.61 44.10 -18.30
C LEU A 711 -42.77 45.10 -18.22
N ASN A 712 -43.90 44.71 -17.62
CA ASN A 712 -45.07 45.58 -17.40
C ASN A 712 -45.12 46.20 -16.00
N ASN A 713 -44.01 46.14 -15.26
CA ASN A 713 -43.95 46.54 -13.84
C ASN A 713 -43.67 48.05 -13.67
N GLN A 714 -44.17 48.64 -12.58
CA GLN A 714 -44.09 50.08 -12.27
C GLN A 714 -42.70 50.56 -11.82
N THR A 715 -41.66 49.74 -12.00
CA THR A 715 -40.32 49.90 -11.40
C THR A 715 -39.22 50.31 -12.38
N LEU A 716 -39.50 50.35 -13.69
CA LEU A 716 -38.58 50.81 -14.73
C LEU A 716 -39.23 51.93 -15.56
N THR A 717 -38.43 52.88 -16.02
CA THR A 717 -38.87 53.90 -16.97
C THR A 717 -38.98 53.35 -18.38
N ASN A 718 -39.78 54.02 -19.24
CA ASN A 718 -39.93 53.63 -20.65
C ASN A 718 -38.59 53.63 -21.42
N GLU A 719 -37.62 54.44 -21.01
CA GLU A 719 -36.27 54.50 -21.60
C GLU A 719 -35.43 53.29 -21.20
N GLU A 720 -35.49 52.86 -19.93
CA GLU A 720 -34.83 51.64 -19.45
C GLU A 720 -35.45 50.39 -20.07
N ILE A 721 -36.78 50.34 -20.21
CA ILE A 721 -37.49 49.24 -20.90
C ILE A 721 -37.05 49.14 -22.37
N ALA A 722 -36.81 50.27 -23.05
CA ALA A 722 -36.26 50.28 -24.41
C ALA A 722 -34.78 49.88 -24.49
N ALA A 723 -34.00 50.05 -23.40
CA ALA A 723 -32.61 49.62 -23.31
C ALA A 723 -32.45 48.10 -23.06
N VAL A 724 -33.51 47.41 -22.61
CA VAL A 724 -33.50 45.95 -22.42
C VAL A 724 -33.53 45.22 -23.77
N SER A 725 -32.37 44.67 -24.16
CA SER A 725 -32.18 43.95 -25.44
C SER A 725 -31.95 42.44 -25.31
N ARG A 726 -31.64 41.93 -24.11
CA ARG A 726 -31.30 40.50 -23.90
C ARG A 726 -31.77 39.95 -22.55
N ILE A 727 -32.15 38.67 -22.54
CA ILE A 727 -32.25 37.84 -21.34
C ILE A 727 -31.02 36.94 -21.27
N ASN A 728 -30.46 36.84 -20.07
CA ASN A 728 -29.33 36.01 -19.72
C ASN A 728 -29.81 34.86 -18.82
N PHE A 729 -29.34 33.64 -19.07
CA PHE A 729 -29.56 32.46 -18.22
C PHE A 729 -28.22 31.78 -17.93
N MET A 730 -28.00 31.39 -16.68
CA MET A 730 -26.75 30.75 -16.24
C MET A 730 -27.04 29.53 -15.37
N PHE A 731 -26.34 28.43 -15.62
CA PHE A 731 -26.43 27.20 -14.82
C PHE A 731 -25.05 26.80 -14.28
N PHE A 732 -24.96 26.65 -12.96
CA PHE A 732 -23.77 26.23 -12.24
C PHE A 732 -23.96 24.80 -11.72
N ARG A 733 -23.24 23.85 -12.34
CA ARG A 733 -23.22 22.42 -11.93
C ARG A 733 -22.52 22.20 -10.59
N LYS A 734 -21.63 23.12 -10.21
CA LYS A 734 -20.78 23.05 -9.01
C LYS A 734 -21.11 24.20 -8.07
N THR A 735 -21.35 23.86 -6.81
CA THR A 735 -21.77 24.77 -5.73
C THR A 735 -20.60 25.45 -4.99
N GLY A 736 -19.35 25.21 -5.42
CA GLY A 736 -18.15 25.68 -4.71
C GLY A 736 -17.95 27.20 -4.67
N LEU A 737 -18.61 27.96 -5.56
CA LEU A 737 -18.62 29.42 -5.53
C LEU A 737 -19.62 30.00 -4.52
N PHE A 738 -20.69 29.26 -4.20
CA PHE A 738 -21.84 29.74 -3.42
C PHE A 738 -21.84 29.19 -1.98
N GLN A 739 -20.66 29.23 -1.36
CA GLN A 739 -20.42 28.68 -0.03
C GLN A 739 -20.76 29.71 1.04
N ASP A 740 -21.82 29.42 1.81
CA ASP A 740 -22.14 30.15 3.03
C ASP A 740 -22.07 29.21 4.24
N LYS A 741 -21.57 29.72 5.37
CA LYS A 741 -21.70 29.09 6.69
C LYS A 741 -22.80 29.83 7.44
N GLN A 742 -24.04 29.40 7.21
CA GLN A 742 -25.17 29.65 8.11
C GLN A 742 -25.44 28.32 8.84
N ASP A 743 -25.80 28.39 10.12
CA ASP A 743 -25.96 27.18 10.93
C ASP A 743 -27.15 26.32 10.48
N GLU A 744 -27.01 25.00 10.61
CA GLU A 744 -27.97 23.93 10.30
C GLU A 744 -28.44 23.78 8.82
N LEU A 745 -28.29 24.79 7.95
CA LEU A 745 -28.72 24.75 6.54
C LEU A 745 -27.56 24.62 5.53
N SER A 746 -27.76 23.82 4.48
CA SER A 746 -26.72 23.52 3.48
C SER A 746 -27.26 23.37 2.05
N LEU A 747 -26.50 23.88 1.07
CA LEU A 747 -26.92 23.95 -0.34
C LEU A 747 -26.91 22.56 -1.00
N ASN A 748 -28.08 22.06 -1.39
CA ASN A 748 -28.28 20.70 -1.90
C ASN A 748 -29.01 20.68 -3.27
N SER A 749 -28.75 21.71 -4.08
CA SER A 749 -29.23 21.84 -5.47
C SER A 749 -28.11 22.34 -6.37
N TYR A 750 -28.35 22.32 -7.68
CA TYR A 750 -27.64 23.20 -8.61
C TYR A 750 -27.96 24.68 -8.30
N VAL A 751 -27.15 25.60 -8.81
CA VAL A 751 -27.44 27.04 -8.73
C VAL A 751 -27.76 27.54 -10.15
N VAL A 752 -28.83 28.31 -10.27
CA VAL A 752 -29.32 28.86 -11.53
C VAL A 752 -29.53 30.36 -11.40
N ALA A 753 -29.11 31.14 -12.39
CA ALA A 753 -29.27 32.59 -12.39
C ALA A 753 -29.96 33.05 -13.67
N SER A 754 -30.69 34.17 -13.58
CA SER A 754 -31.31 34.82 -14.72
C SER A 754 -31.27 36.33 -14.54
N SER A 755 -30.93 37.07 -15.58
CA SER A 755 -30.85 38.54 -15.55
C SER A 755 -31.26 39.17 -16.89
N VAL A 756 -31.65 40.43 -16.83
CA VAL A 756 -32.26 41.17 -17.95
C VAL A 756 -31.42 42.41 -18.22
N GLY A 757 -30.49 42.29 -19.17
CA GLY A 757 -29.45 43.30 -19.39
C GLY A 757 -28.57 43.55 -18.15
N ASN A 758 -28.49 44.80 -17.71
CA ASN A 758 -27.76 45.25 -16.52
C ASN A 758 -28.71 45.78 -15.41
N TYR A 759 -30.00 45.42 -15.46
CA TYR A 759 -31.03 45.91 -14.54
C TYR A 759 -31.54 44.77 -13.64
N SER A 760 -31.65 45.03 -12.33
CA SER A 760 -32.16 44.08 -11.35
C SER A 760 -33.67 44.27 -11.14
N ILE A 761 -34.49 43.45 -11.81
CA ILE A 761 -35.95 43.49 -11.66
C ILE A 761 -36.34 42.87 -10.31
N SER A 762 -37.25 43.54 -9.58
CA SER A 762 -37.76 43.12 -8.27
C SER A 762 -39.22 43.58 -8.06
N ASN A 763 -39.88 43.01 -7.05
CA ASN A 763 -41.31 43.22 -6.76
C ASN A 763 -42.22 42.89 -7.95
N LEU A 764 -41.98 41.75 -8.60
CA LEU A 764 -42.82 41.25 -9.69
C LEU A 764 -44.21 40.83 -9.19
N GLN A 765 -45.25 41.19 -9.95
CA GLN A 765 -46.65 40.84 -9.65
C GLN A 765 -46.91 39.34 -9.81
N ASP A 766 -46.46 38.76 -10.93
CA ASP A 766 -46.40 37.31 -11.12
C ASP A 766 -44.97 36.83 -10.82
N PRO A 767 -44.78 35.80 -9.98
CA PRO A 767 -43.45 35.33 -9.63
C PRO A 767 -42.78 34.59 -10.79
N VAL A 768 -41.45 34.65 -10.83
CA VAL A 768 -40.63 33.76 -11.64
C VAL A 768 -40.70 32.35 -11.07
N GLU A 769 -41.00 31.36 -11.91
CA GLU A 769 -41.03 29.94 -11.52
C GLU A 769 -39.68 29.28 -11.82
N ILE A 770 -39.10 28.65 -10.79
CA ILE A 770 -37.72 28.13 -10.80
C ILE A 770 -37.74 26.70 -10.29
N GLU A 771 -37.68 25.73 -11.21
CA GLU A 771 -37.55 24.31 -10.91
C GLU A 771 -36.07 23.94 -10.83
N ILE A 772 -35.64 23.26 -9.76
CA ILE A 772 -34.26 22.75 -9.64
C ILE A 772 -34.26 21.34 -9.04
N ALA A 773 -33.50 20.44 -9.64
CA ALA A 773 -33.27 19.10 -9.13
C ALA A 773 -32.32 19.11 -7.90
N HIS A 774 -32.60 18.25 -6.94
CA HIS A 774 -31.77 18.04 -5.75
C HIS A 774 -30.51 17.24 -6.10
N LEU A 775 -29.37 17.58 -5.48
CA LEU A 775 -28.12 16.83 -5.67
C LEU A 775 -28.16 15.46 -4.96
N ASN A 776 -28.87 15.38 -3.83
CA ASN A 776 -29.03 14.16 -3.05
C ASN A 776 -30.52 13.91 -2.75
N TYR A 777 -30.97 12.67 -2.95
CA TYR A 777 -32.33 12.25 -2.60
C TYR A 777 -32.55 12.30 -1.09
N GLN A 778 -33.62 12.99 -0.64
CA GLN A 778 -34.08 12.99 0.74
C GLN A 778 -35.49 12.40 0.85
N THR A 779 -35.76 11.66 1.93
CA THR A 779 -37.05 10.99 2.18
C THR A 779 -38.16 11.95 2.60
N LYS A 780 -37.79 13.00 3.37
CA LYS A 780 -38.63 14.12 3.78
C LYS A 780 -37.81 15.43 3.68
N PRO A 781 -37.62 16.00 2.48
CA PRO A 781 -36.88 17.25 2.34
C PRO A 781 -37.61 18.41 3.03
N LYS A 782 -36.84 19.30 3.65
CA LYS A 782 -37.29 20.64 4.06
C LYS A 782 -36.57 21.70 3.21
N PRO A 783 -36.98 21.89 1.94
CA PRO A 783 -36.32 22.83 1.06
C PRO A 783 -36.63 24.27 1.48
N THR A 784 -35.61 25.12 1.51
CA THR A 784 -35.75 26.57 1.60
C THR A 784 -35.25 27.19 0.30
N CYS A 785 -36.14 27.84 -0.44
CA CYS A 785 -35.78 28.61 -1.63
C CYS A 785 -35.03 29.88 -1.20
N MET A 786 -33.81 30.07 -1.71
CA MET A 786 -32.96 31.20 -1.37
C MET A 786 -32.27 31.76 -2.61
N PHE A 787 -31.81 33.00 -2.52
CA PHE A 787 -31.02 33.68 -3.54
C PHE A 787 -29.69 34.18 -2.97
N TRP A 788 -28.70 34.37 -3.84
CA TRP A 788 -27.40 34.90 -3.45
C TRP A 788 -27.43 36.43 -3.46
N ASP A 789 -27.32 37.02 -2.28
CA ASP A 789 -27.36 38.46 -2.05
C ASP A 789 -25.95 39.01 -1.89
N PHE A 790 -25.43 39.66 -2.93
CA PHE A 790 -24.08 40.25 -2.94
C PHE A 790 -23.87 41.40 -1.95
N THR A 791 -24.93 41.96 -1.35
CA THR A 791 -24.80 43.05 -0.35
C THR A 791 -24.40 42.51 1.02
N MET A 792 -24.72 41.25 1.31
CA MET A 792 -24.40 40.63 2.59
C MET A 792 -22.88 40.49 2.81
N LYS A 793 -22.49 40.47 4.08
CA LYS A 793 -21.10 40.20 4.53
C LYS A 793 -20.05 41.12 3.87
N ASN A 794 -20.30 42.43 3.89
CA ASN A 794 -19.37 43.45 3.38
C ASN A 794 -18.95 43.22 1.90
N GLY A 795 -19.88 42.73 1.07
CA GLY A 795 -19.67 42.57 -0.37
C GLY A 795 -19.16 41.19 -0.83
N THR A 796 -18.95 40.22 0.06
CA THR A 796 -18.64 38.82 -0.31
C THR A 796 -19.88 38.05 -0.74
N GLY A 797 -21.05 38.46 -0.24
CA GLY A 797 -22.34 37.81 -0.45
C GLY A 797 -22.67 36.68 0.53
N GLY A 798 -23.92 36.21 0.45
CA GLY A 798 -24.46 35.10 1.24
C GLY A 798 -25.87 34.70 0.78
N TRP A 799 -26.44 33.65 1.38
CA TRP A 799 -27.79 33.18 1.04
C TRP A 799 -28.88 33.95 1.79
N ASN A 800 -29.89 34.45 1.07
CA ASN A 800 -31.03 35.22 1.57
C ASN A 800 -32.36 34.59 1.10
N SER A 801 -33.39 34.53 1.93
CA SER A 801 -34.70 33.93 1.59
C SER A 801 -35.78 34.95 1.17
N LYS A 802 -35.49 36.25 1.25
CA LYS A 802 -36.46 37.32 0.94
C LYS A 802 -36.96 37.24 -0.50
N GLY A 803 -38.28 37.38 -0.69
CA GLY A 803 -38.94 37.38 -2.01
C GLY A 803 -39.16 36.00 -2.62
N CYS A 804 -38.65 34.92 -2.03
CA CYS A 804 -38.78 33.55 -2.52
C CYS A 804 -39.66 32.67 -1.62
N ARG A 805 -40.49 31.80 -2.22
CA ARG A 805 -41.32 30.79 -1.53
C ARG A 805 -41.33 29.45 -2.26
N VAL A 806 -41.53 28.37 -1.51
CA VAL A 806 -41.66 27.00 -2.06
C VAL A 806 -43.07 26.79 -2.63
N SER A 807 -43.18 26.25 -3.85
CA SER A 807 -44.44 25.83 -4.44
C SER A 807 -44.91 24.48 -3.88
N PRO A 808 -46.22 24.28 -3.61
CA PRO A 808 -46.76 22.99 -3.15
C PRO A 808 -46.66 21.86 -4.17
N MET A 809 -46.27 22.15 -5.43
CA MET A 809 -46.01 21.14 -6.47
C MET A 809 -44.58 20.55 -6.41
N SER A 810 -43.77 20.97 -5.44
CA SER A 810 -42.43 20.42 -5.17
C SER A 810 -42.50 18.94 -4.76
N ASN A 811 -41.44 18.17 -5.07
CA ASN A 811 -41.36 16.74 -4.75
C ASN A 811 -40.00 16.35 -4.14
N ARG A 812 -39.73 15.04 -3.95
CA ARG A 812 -38.50 14.56 -3.30
C ARG A 812 -37.22 14.76 -4.12
N ASN A 813 -37.35 14.88 -5.45
CA ASN A 813 -36.23 14.96 -6.39
C ASN A 813 -36.02 16.37 -6.94
N LYS A 814 -37.04 17.23 -6.90
CA LYS A 814 -37.00 18.63 -7.32
C LYS A 814 -37.85 19.53 -6.43
N THR A 815 -37.38 20.75 -6.18
CA THR A 815 -38.19 21.82 -5.61
C THR A 815 -38.51 22.85 -6.69
N ILE A 816 -39.73 23.38 -6.63
CA ILE A 816 -40.18 24.49 -7.46
C ILE A 816 -40.26 25.72 -6.55
N CYS A 817 -39.44 26.72 -6.85
CA CYS A 817 -39.38 28.00 -6.16
C CYS A 817 -40.15 29.07 -6.95
N LEU A 818 -40.85 29.94 -6.24
CA LEU A 818 -41.55 31.11 -6.78
C LEU A 818 -40.90 32.35 -6.19
N CYS A 819 -40.26 33.20 -7.00
CA CYS A 819 -39.53 34.38 -6.54
C CYS A 819 -40.01 35.67 -7.24
N ASP A 820 -40.02 36.79 -6.53
CA ASP A 820 -40.49 38.11 -7.02
C ASP A 820 -39.39 39.00 -7.64
N HIS A 821 -38.20 38.45 -7.88
CA HIS A 821 -37.03 39.14 -8.42
C HIS A 821 -36.20 38.26 -9.37
N LEU A 822 -35.17 38.84 -9.99
CA LEU A 822 -34.21 38.16 -10.86
C LEU A 822 -32.77 38.27 -10.31
N THR A 823 -32.24 37.16 -9.81
CA THR A 823 -30.92 37.05 -9.18
C THR A 823 -30.31 35.64 -9.43
N HIS A 824 -29.46 35.15 -8.52
CA HIS A 824 -28.89 33.79 -8.51
C HIS A 824 -29.62 32.95 -7.44
N PHE A 825 -30.16 31.78 -7.79
CA PHE A 825 -31.08 31.00 -6.95
C PHE A 825 -30.54 29.60 -6.61
N GLY A 826 -30.87 29.12 -5.41
CA GLY A 826 -30.52 27.78 -4.92
C GLY A 826 -31.44 27.31 -3.79
N ILE A 827 -31.36 26.02 -3.46
CA ILE A 827 -32.18 25.39 -2.41
C ILE A 827 -31.27 24.91 -1.29
N LEU A 828 -31.46 25.48 -0.11
CA LEU A 828 -30.81 25.00 1.11
C LEU A 828 -31.72 24.00 1.83
N MET A 829 -31.11 22.96 2.37
CA MET A 829 -31.75 21.90 3.15
C MET A 829 -30.90 21.55 4.37
N ASP A 830 -31.56 21.16 5.45
CA ASP A 830 -30.92 20.52 6.59
C ASP A 830 -30.36 19.14 6.17
N ILE A 831 -29.08 18.93 6.45
CA ILE A 831 -28.36 17.67 6.21
C ILE A 831 -27.91 17.03 7.55
N SER A 832 -28.09 17.72 8.68
CA SER A 832 -27.67 17.32 10.04
C SER A 832 -28.26 15.97 10.47
N GLY A 833 -29.48 15.65 10.00
CA GLY A 833 -30.16 14.38 10.25
C GLY A 833 -29.72 13.19 9.36
N SER A 834 -28.77 13.37 8.44
CA SER A 834 -28.49 12.39 7.37
C SER A 834 -27.76 11.10 7.81
N ALA A 835 -27.43 10.96 9.10
CA ALA A 835 -26.83 9.76 9.69
C ALA A 835 -27.86 8.61 9.84
N ALA A 836 -28.50 8.23 8.73
CA ALA A 836 -29.45 7.13 8.61
C ALA A 836 -30.56 7.13 9.67
N GLN A 837 -31.47 8.11 9.59
CA GLN A 837 -32.73 8.07 10.34
C GLN A 837 -33.45 6.74 10.10
N ILE A 838 -33.47 5.90 11.15
CA ILE A 838 -34.22 4.65 11.17
C ILE A 838 -35.71 5.02 11.23
N ASP A 839 -36.46 4.57 10.22
CA ASP A 839 -37.91 4.78 10.10
C ASP A 839 -38.64 4.56 11.43
N GLU A 840 -39.66 5.38 11.71
CA GLU A 840 -40.32 5.48 13.03
C GLU A 840 -40.83 4.11 13.53
N LYS A 841 -41.34 3.28 12.61
CA LYS A 841 -41.79 1.92 12.90
C LYS A 841 -40.63 1.01 13.31
N ASN A 842 -39.52 1.05 12.57
CA ASN A 842 -38.31 0.30 12.89
C ASN A 842 -37.69 0.77 14.22
N THR A 843 -37.66 2.08 14.46
CA THR A 843 -37.21 2.70 15.73
C THR A 843 -38.04 2.19 16.91
N LYS A 844 -39.38 2.20 16.80
CA LYS A 844 -40.28 1.65 17.84
C LYS A 844 -40.02 0.16 18.09
N ILE A 845 -39.85 -0.66 17.04
CA ILE A 845 -39.52 -2.09 17.18
C ILE A 845 -38.17 -2.31 17.88
N LEU A 846 -37.14 -1.54 17.50
CA LEU A 846 -35.80 -1.67 18.06
C LEU A 846 -35.78 -1.31 19.57
N THR A 847 -36.55 -0.30 19.97
CA THR A 847 -36.78 0.04 21.39
C THR A 847 -37.44 -1.13 22.14
N PHE A 848 -38.52 -1.72 21.62
CA PHE A 848 -39.16 -2.88 22.27
C PHE A 848 -38.21 -4.08 22.43
N ILE A 849 -37.45 -4.43 21.38
CA ILE A 849 -36.44 -5.50 21.43
C ILE A 849 -35.42 -5.22 22.55
N THR A 850 -34.91 -3.99 22.60
CA THR A 850 -33.85 -3.61 23.54
C THR A 850 -34.34 -3.62 24.98
N TYR A 851 -35.52 -3.02 25.29
CA TYR A 851 -36.09 -3.04 26.64
C TYR A 851 -36.41 -4.47 27.14
N ILE A 852 -37.06 -5.30 26.31
CA ILE A 852 -37.42 -6.67 26.69
C ILE A 852 -36.16 -7.52 26.90
N GLY A 853 -35.19 -7.44 25.97
CA GLY A 853 -33.93 -8.16 26.07
C GLY A 853 -33.11 -7.74 27.29
N CYS A 854 -32.90 -6.43 27.50
CA CYS A 854 -32.14 -5.91 28.64
C CYS A 854 -32.77 -6.33 29.99
N GLY A 855 -34.11 -6.38 30.09
CA GLY A 855 -34.79 -6.92 31.26
C GLY A 855 -34.48 -8.40 31.50
N ILE A 856 -34.54 -9.24 30.45
CA ILE A 856 -34.17 -10.66 30.51
C ILE A 856 -32.69 -10.82 30.89
N SER A 857 -31.79 -10.07 30.27
CA SER A 857 -30.34 -10.10 30.54
C SER A 857 -30.00 -9.64 31.95
N ALA A 858 -30.69 -8.64 32.50
CA ALA A 858 -30.53 -8.23 33.90
C ALA A 858 -30.91 -9.38 34.86
N ILE A 859 -32.06 -10.04 34.64
CA ILE A 859 -32.51 -11.18 35.46
C ILE A 859 -31.48 -12.33 35.43
N PHE A 860 -30.99 -12.71 34.24
CA PHE A 860 -30.02 -13.80 34.11
C PHE A 860 -28.59 -13.44 34.55
N SER A 861 -28.20 -12.17 34.47
CA SER A 861 -26.96 -11.66 35.06
C SER A 861 -27.03 -11.69 36.59
N ALA A 862 -28.16 -11.28 37.19
CA ALA A 862 -28.39 -11.39 38.63
C ALA A 862 -28.43 -12.86 39.10
N ALA A 863 -29.08 -13.76 38.37
CA ALA A 863 -29.09 -15.20 38.68
C ALA A 863 -27.68 -15.83 38.59
N THR A 864 -26.86 -15.39 37.64
CA THR A 864 -25.43 -15.77 37.54
C THR A 864 -24.66 -15.27 38.76
N LEU A 865 -24.77 -13.97 39.06
CA LEU A 865 -24.09 -13.33 40.19
C LEU A 865 -24.45 -13.99 41.53
N LEU A 866 -25.74 -14.19 41.80
CA LEU A 866 -26.24 -14.85 43.02
C LEU A 866 -25.70 -16.29 43.13
N THR A 867 -25.66 -17.04 42.02
CA THR A 867 -25.09 -18.41 42.00
C THR A 867 -23.61 -18.40 42.37
N TYR A 868 -22.82 -17.49 41.80
CA TYR A 868 -21.37 -17.41 42.06
C TYR A 868 -21.02 -16.82 43.45
N ILE A 869 -21.91 -16.04 44.05
CA ILE A 869 -21.80 -15.57 45.44
C ILE A 869 -22.16 -16.68 46.43
N ALA A 870 -23.28 -17.39 46.22
CA ALA A 870 -23.81 -18.38 47.16
C ALA A 870 -22.91 -19.61 47.33
N PHE A 871 -22.25 -20.08 46.27
CA PHE A 871 -21.38 -21.26 46.32
C PHE A 871 -19.92 -20.88 46.41
N GLU A 872 -19.38 -20.80 47.63
CA GLU A 872 -17.98 -20.42 47.89
C GLU A 872 -16.96 -21.26 47.10
N LYS A 873 -17.26 -22.55 46.85
CA LYS A 873 -16.44 -23.46 46.03
C LYS A 873 -16.31 -23.04 44.55
N LEU A 874 -17.30 -22.33 43.98
CA LEU A 874 -17.22 -21.73 42.63
C LEU A 874 -16.38 -20.46 42.62
N ARG A 875 -16.43 -19.69 43.72
CA ARG A 875 -15.79 -18.37 43.88
C ARG A 875 -14.26 -18.46 44.02
N ARG A 876 -13.68 -19.65 44.21
CA ARG A 876 -12.21 -19.83 44.37
C ARG A 876 -11.44 -19.65 43.06
N ASP A 877 -12.01 -20.04 41.92
CA ASP A 877 -11.38 -19.96 40.59
C ASP A 877 -11.19 -18.51 40.11
N TYR A 878 -10.11 -18.21 39.37
CA TYR A 878 -9.90 -16.87 38.78
C TYR A 878 -10.89 -16.48 37.67
N PRO A 879 -11.21 -17.35 36.67
CA PRO A 879 -12.23 -17.02 35.67
C PRO A 879 -13.60 -16.72 36.31
N SER A 880 -13.98 -17.47 37.35
CA SER A 880 -15.23 -17.24 38.08
C SER A 880 -15.27 -15.86 38.76
N LYS A 881 -14.13 -15.33 39.24
CA LYS A 881 -14.06 -13.97 39.82
C LYS A 881 -14.14 -12.88 38.76
N ILE A 882 -13.51 -13.07 37.59
CA ILE A 882 -13.57 -12.13 36.48
C ILE A 882 -15.00 -12.10 35.91
N LEU A 883 -15.59 -13.26 35.65
CA LEU A 883 -17.00 -13.42 35.24
C LEU A 883 -17.98 -12.76 36.23
N MET A 884 -17.73 -12.87 37.53
CA MET A 884 -18.57 -12.24 38.56
C MET A 884 -18.50 -10.69 38.48
N ASN A 885 -17.34 -10.11 38.20
CA ASN A 885 -17.22 -8.66 37.97
C ASN A 885 -17.88 -8.24 36.66
N LEU A 886 -17.67 -8.98 35.56
CA LEU A 886 -18.31 -8.74 34.27
C LEU A 886 -19.84 -8.77 34.38
N SER A 887 -20.40 -9.79 35.06
CA SER A 887 -21.84 -9.92 35.29
C SER A 887 -22.39 -8.82 36.21
N THR A 888 -21.57 -8.29 37.13
CA THR A 888 -21.92 -7.14 37.97
C THR A 888 -21.99 -5.85 37.13
N SER A 889 -20.99 -5.61 36.29
CA SER A 889 -20.97 -4.45 35.37
C SER A 889 -22.14 -4.48 34.39
N LEU A 890 -22.40 -5.64 33.77
CA LEU A 890 -23.53 -5.82 32.86
C LEU A 890 -24.88 -5.68 33.58
N LEU A 891 -25.02 -6.16 34.82
CA LEU A 891 -26.24 -5.98 35.61
C LEU A 891 -26.53 -4.49 35.85
N PHE A 892 -25.54 -3.72 36.30
CA PHE A 892 -25.73 -2.28 36.53
C PHE A 892 -25.95 -1.51 35.23
N LEU A 893 -25.24 -1.84 34.14
CA LEU A 893 -25.46 -1.23 32.82
C LEU A 893 -26.92 -1.42 32.35
N ASN A 894 -27.45 -2.65 32.42
CA ASN A 894 -28.82 -2.94 32.01
C ASN A 894 -29.85 -2.27 32.94
N MET A 895 -29.60 -2.25 34.27
CA MET A 895 -30.50 -1.58 35.22
C MET A 895 -30.55 -0.06 35.03
N VAL A 896 -29.39 0.60 34.86
CA VAL A 896 -29.35 2.05 34.61
C VAL A 896 -30.00 2.39 33.27
N PHE A 897 -29.73 1.63 32.20
CA PHE A 897 -30.37 1.81 30.90
C PHE A 897 -31.90 1.66 30.93
N LEU A 898 -32.43 0.66 31.64
CA LEU A 898 -33.88 0.44 31.76
C LEU A 898 -34.58 1.54 32.58
N LEU A 899 -33.89 2.12 33.56
CA LEU A 899 -34.40 3.23 34.37
C LEU A 899 -34.22 4.60 33.71
N ASP A 900 -33.30 4.74 32.75
CA ASP A 900 -32.91 6.02 32.15
C ASP A 900 -34.10 6.85 31.67
N GLY A 901 -34.91 6.33 30.75
CA GLY A 901 -36.06 7.06 30.19
C GLY A 901 -37.17 7.38 31.20
N TRP A 902 -37.17 6.77 32.39
CA TRP A 902 -38.03 7.17 33.51
C TRP A 902 -37.37 8.24 34.39
N LEU A 903 -36.06 8.17 34.60
CA LEU A 903 -35.30 9.19 35.33
C LEU A 903 -35.17 10.50 34.54
N ALA A 904 -35.11 10.42 33.20
CA ALA A 904 -35.11 11.55 32.28
C ALA A 904 -36.39 12.38 32.35
N SER A 905 -37.54 11.76 32.63
CA SER A 905 -38.85 12.44 32.63
C SER A 905 -39.10 13.33 33.86
N PHE A 906 -38.22 13.31 34.87
CA PHE A 906 -38.33 14.18 36.05
C PHE A 906 -37.80 15.60 35.83
N ASP A 907 -37.22 15.90 34.66
CA ASP A 907 -36.71 17.21 34.22
C ASP A 907 -35.63 17.86 35.12
N VAL A 908 -35.05 17.09 36.04
CA VAL A 908 -33.93 17.53 36.88
C VAL A 908 -32.61 17.29 36.14
N GLU A 909 -32.01 18.34 35.57
CA GLU A 909 -30.74 18.25 34.84
C GLU A 909 -29.63 17.50 35.60
N GLY A 910 -29.50 17.77 36.91
CA GLY A 910 -28.50 17.12 37.77
C GLY A 910 -28.69 15.60 37.91
N LEU A 911 -29.94 15.12 37.87
CA LEU A 911 -30.27 13.70 37.85
C LEU A 911 -29.91 13.09 36.50
N CYS A 912 -30.31 13.76 35.41
CA CYS A 912 -30.02 13.31 34.04
C CYS A 912 -28.51 13.19 33.77
N VAL A 913 -27.71 14.20 34.18
CA VAL A 913 -26.24 14.14 34.10
C VAL A 913 -25.68 12.98 34.93
N ALA A 914 -26.19 12.73 36.14
CA ALA A 914 -25.72 11.61 36.96
C ALA A 914 -26.02 10.25 36.33
N VAL A 915 -27.22 10.05 35.77
CA VAL A 915 -27.61 8.81 35.06
C VAL A 915 -26.72 8.60 33.83
N ALA A 916 -26.54 9.62 33.00
CA ALA A 916 -25.68 9.56 31.81
C ALA A 916 -24.21 9.24 32.17
N VAL A 917 -23.70 9.80 33.27
CA VAL A 917 -22.38 9.50 33.83
C VAL A 917 -22.26 8.04 34.27
N PHE A 918 -23.26 7.49 34.98
CA PHE A 918 -23.26 6.08 35.38
C PHE A 918 -23.38 5.13 34.17
N LEU A 919 -24.23 5.45 33.19
CA LEU A 919 -24.42 4.62 32.00
C LEU A 919 -23.13 4.59 31.16
N HIS A 920 -22.45 5.73 31.00
CA HIS A 920 -21.13 5.82 30.37
C HIS A 920 -20.08 5.00 31.15
N PHE A 921 -20.04 5.10 32.49
CA PHE A 921 -19.12 4.35 33.35
C PHE A 921 -19.30 2.83 33.28
N PHE A 922 -20.53 2.32 33.42
CA PHE A 922 -20.82 0.88 33.35
C PHE A 922 -20.66 0.32 31.93
N LEU A 923 -20.78 1.14 30.89
CA LEU A 923 -20.46 0.76 29.51
C LEU A 923 -18.95 0.49 29.36
N LEU A 924 -18.09 1.47 29.67
CA LEU A 924 -16.63 1.29 29.60
C LEU A 924 -16.14 0.16 30.52
N THR A 925 -16.74 0.02 31.71
CA THR A 925 -16.42 -1.06 32.66
C THR A 925 -16.82 -2.44 32.15
N SER A 926 -17.89 -2.53 31.36
CA SER A 926 -18.25 -3.79 30.71
C SER A 926 -17.22 -4.17 29.64
N PHE A 927 -16.72 -3.21 28.86
CA PHE A 927 -15.65 -3.44 27.89
C PHE A 927 -14.30 -3.80 28.55
N THR A 928 -13.90 -3.14 29.65
CA THR A 928 -12.65 -3.49 30.34
C THR A 928 -12.69 -4.90 30.91
N TRP A 929 -13.80 -5.34 31.47
CA TRP A 929 -13.91 -6.70 32.00
C TRP A 929 -13.91 -7.78 30.90
N MET A 930 -14.47 -7.50 29.71
CA MET A 930 -14.31 -8.38 28.55
C MET A 930 -12.84 -8.43 28.06
N GLY A 931 -12.15 -7.27 28.02
CA GLY A 931 -10.72 -7.19 27.71
C GLY A 931 -9.81 -7.87 28.73
N LEU A 932 -10.15 -7.82 30.02
CA LEU A 932 -9.41 -8.50 31.08
C LEU A 932 -9.61 -10.03 31.03
N GLU A 933 -10.80 -10.53 30.72
CA GLU A 933 -10.98 -11.98 30.50
C GLU A 933 -10.20 -12.46 29.27
N SER A 934 -10.16 -11.65 28.20
CA SER A 934 -9.32 -11.90 27.02
C SER A 934 -7.82 -12.06 27.37
N ILE A 935 -7.28 -11.13 28.18
CA ILE A 935 -5.91 -11.21 28.72
C ILE A 935 -5.74 -12.41 29.67
N HIS A 936 -6.77 -12.77 30.45
CA HIS A 936 -6.72 -13.96 31.30
C HIS A 936 -6.60 -15.24 30.47
N MET A 937 -7.37 -15.37 29.37
CA MET A 937 -7.29 -16.49 28.44
C MET A 937 -5.90 -16.59 27.78
N TYR A 938 -5.28 -15.45 27.42
CA TYR A 938 -3.90 -15.43 26.92
C TYR A 938 -2.90 -16.05 27.90
N ILE A 939 -2.94 -15.60 29.16
CA ILE A 939 -2.02 -16.09 30.20
C ILE A 939 -2.27 -17.58 30.49
N ALA A 940 -3.54 -18.01 30.50
CA ALA A 940 -3.93 -19.38 30.81
C ALA A 940 -3.65 -20.41 29.70
N LEU A 941 -3.65 -19.99 28.42
CA LEU A 941 -3.58 -20.90 27.27
C LEU A 941 -2.30 -20.73 26.42
N VAL A 942 -1.73 -19.53 26.34
CA VAL A 942 -0.48 -19.27 25.60
C VAL A 942 0.73 -19.29 26.54
N LYS A 943 0.67 -18.53 27.64
CA LYS A 943 1.79 -18.37 28.58
C LYS A 943 1.80 -19.42 29.70
N VAL A 944 1.75 -20.69 29.30
CA VAL A 944 1.51 -21.86 30.17
C VAL A 944 2.64 -22.11 31.19
N PHE A 945 3.85 -21.59 30.96
CA PHE A 945 5.00 -21.80 31.86
C PHE A 945 5.28 -20.59 32.79
N ASN A 946 5.14 -20.86 34.09
CA ASN A 946 5.71 -20.10 35.22
C ASN A 946 5.33 -18.61 35.40
N THR A 947 4.08 -18.22 35.11
CA THR A 947 3.58 -16.86 35.41
C THR A 947 2.72 -16.79 36.69
N TYR A 948 3.33 -16.90 37.88
CA TYR A 948 2.64 -16.61 39.15
C TYR A 948 2.58 -15.10 39.41
N ILE A 949 1.36 -14.52 39.44
CA ILE A 949 1.16 -13.09 39.68
C ILE A 949 0.59 -12.87 41.10
N ARG A 950 1.44 -12.39 42.02
CA ARG A 950 1.04 -12.05 43.39
C ARG A 950 -0.10 -11.01 43.39
N ARG A 951 -1.18 -11.29 44.12
CA ARG A 951 -2.43 -10.49 44.18
C ARG A 951 -3.10 -10.25 42.80
N TYR A 952 -3.03 -11.22 41.87
CA TYR A 952 -3.60 -11.15 40.50
C TYR A 952 -4.97 -10.43 40.39
N ILE A 953 -6.01 -10.93 41.08
CA ILE A 953 -7.37 -10.38 40.98
C ILE A 953 -7.49 -8.93 41.47
N LEU A 954 -6.67 -8.51 42.45
CA LEU A 954 -6.68 -7.13 42.94
C LEU A 954 -6.19 -6.17 41.85
N LYS A 955 -5.11 -6.53 41.12
CA LYS A 955 -4.62 -5.75 39.98
C LYS A 955 -5.68 -5.65 38.87
N PHE A 956 -6.39 -6.74 38.61
CA PHE A 956 -7.48 -6.78 37.62
C PHE A 956 -8.66 -5.89 38.05
N CYS A 957 -9.03 -5.86 39.33
CA CYS A 957 -10.06 -4.93 39.82
C CYS A 957 -9.63 -3.45 39.70
N ILE A 958 -8.36 -3.13 40.00
CA ILE A 958 -7.81 -1.77 39.87
C ILE A 958 -7.89 -1.30 38.41
N VAL A 959 -7.52 -2.13 37.44
CA VAL A 959 -7.63 -1.78 36.02
C VAL A 959 -9.09 -1.74 35.57
N GLY A 960 -9.86 -2.79 35.90
CA GLY A 960 -11.22 -3.00 35.41
C GLY A 960 -12.20 -1.90 35.81
N TRP A 961 -12.18 -1.49 37.08
CA TRP A 961 -13.03 -0.41 37.60
C TRP A 961 -12.35 0.97 37.57
N GLY A 962 -11.03 1.04 37.76
CA GLY A 962 -10.30 2.30 37.89
C GLY A 962 -10.04 3.03 36.57
N LEU A 963 -9.76 2.32 35.47
CA LEU A 963 -9.52 2.95 34.17
C LEU A 963 -10.80 3.63 33.60
N PRO A 964 -11.99 3.00 33.63
CA PRO A 964 -13.24 3.67 33.30
C PRO A 964 -13.56 4.85 34.22
N ALA A 965 -13.31 4.71 35.53
CA ALA A 965 -13.55 5.79 36.50
C ALA A 965 -12.69 7.02 36.21
N ALA A 966 -11.41 6.83 35.88
CA ALA A 966 -10.50 7.92 35.51
C ALA A 966 -10.96 8.64 34.23
N ILE A 967 -11.35 7.90 33.19
CA ILE A 967 -11.83 8.50 31.93
C ILE A 967 -13.10 9.31 32.16
N VAL A 968 -14.08 8.76 32.88
CA VAL A 968 -15.35 9.46 33.17
C VAL A 968 -15.13 10.68 34.08
N ALA A 969 -14.26 10.58 35.09
CA ALA A 969 -13.91 11.71 35.95
C ALA A 969 -13.23 12.85 35.15
N ILE A 970 -12.35 12.52 34.20
CA ILE A 970 -11.72 13.50 33.30
C ILE A 970 -12.77 14.23 32.45
N VAL A 971 -13.73 13.52 31.84
CA VAL A 971 -14.80 14.16 31.05
C VAL A 971 -15.64 15.12 31.91
N VAL A 972 -16.06 14.69 33.11
CA VAL A 972 -16.86 15.50 34.03
C VAL A 972 -16.07 16.72 34.55
N ALA A 973 -14.75 16.60 34.73
CA ALA A 973 -13.88 17.68 35.18
C ALA A 973 -13.59 18.73 34.09
N PHE A 974 -13.52 18.34 32.81
CA PHE A 974 -13.32 19.28 31.69
C PHE A 974 -14.60 19.97 31.25
N ASP A 975 -15.70 19.23 31.05
CA ASP A 975 -17.01 19.83 30.74
C ASP A 975 -18.16 18.92 31.14
N LYS A 976 -18.80 19.24 32.28
CA LYS A 976 -20.03 18.62 32.77
C LYS A 976 -21.17 18.67 31.74
N ASN A 977 -21.24 19.72 30.90
CA ASN A 977 -22.27 19.92 29.87
C ASN A 977 -22.06 19.01 28.64
N SER A 978 -21.01 18.19 28.65
CA SER A 978 -20.86 17.05 27.72
C SER A 978 -21.96 16.00 27.89
N TYR A 979 -22.64 15.97 29.03
CA TYR A 979 -23.76 15.10 29.34
C TYR A 979 -25.07 15.89 29.40
N GLY A 980 -26.21 15.29 29.04
CA GLY A 980 -27.51 15.92 29.18
C GLY A 980 -28.67 15.14 28.57
N LYS A 981 -29.84 15.78 28.57
CA LYS A 981 -31.08 15.24 27.99
C LYS A 981 -30.98 15.19 26.46
N MET A 982 -31.43 14.08 25.87
CA MET A 982 -31.51 13.87 24.42
C MET A 982 -32.90 13.30 24.08
N GLN A 983 -33.46 13.74 22.95
CA GLN A 983 -34.77 13.26 22.49
C GLN A 983 -34.58 12.23 21.38
N TYR A 984 -35.32 11.12 21.48
CA TYR A 984 -35.27 10.01 20.53
C TYR A 984 -36.68 9.65 20.03
N GLY A 985 -36.81 9.29 18.75
CA GLY A 985 -38.11 8.88 18.18
C GLY A 985 -39.10 10.02 17.91
N MET A 986 -38.65 11.18 17.44
CA MET A 986 -39.52 12.29 17.02
C MET A 986 -40.44 11.91 15.86
N GLY A 987 -41.75 11.82 16.14
CA GLY A 987 -42.82 11.85 15.13
C GLY A 987 -43.27 13.28 14.81
N GLU A 988 -43.98 13.47 13.70
CA GLU A 988 -44.24 14.80 13.10
C GLU A 988 -45.10 15.77 13.95
N THR A 989 -45.79 15.28 14.97
CA THR A 989 -46.59 16.11 15.91
C THR A 989 -45.87 16.39 17.24
N GLY A 990 -44.62 15.95 17.41
CA GLY A 990 -43.90 15.99 18.70
C GLY A 990 -44.44 15.00 19.75
N GLN A 991 -45.56 14.32 19.47
CA GLN A 991 -46.24 13.46 20.44
C GLN A 991 -45.72 12.01 20.36
N GLY A 992 -44.58 11.77 21.02
CA GLY A 992 -44.00 10.42 21.13
C GLY A 992 -42.49 10.33 21.34
N SER A 993 -41.78 11.45 21.45
CA SER A 993 -40.35 11.45 21.73
C SER A 993 -40.04 10.85 23.10
N SER A 994 -39.32 9.73 23.14
CA SER A 994 -38.74 9.21 24.38
C SER A 994 -37.52 10.05 24.75
N GLU A 995 -37.54 10.63 25.94
CA GLU A 995 -36.40 11.38 26.49
C GLU A 995 -35.41 10.42 27.13
N PHE A 996 -34.11 10.64 26.93
CA PHE A 996 -33.03 9.75 27.36
C PHE A 996 -31.80 10.58 27.75
N CYS A 997 -31.02 10.12 28.74
CA CYS A 997 -29.91 10.87 29.32
C CYS A 997 -28.55 10.35 28.86
N TRP A 998 -27.83 11.12 28.03
CA TRP A 998 -26.61 10.63 27.37
C TRP A 998 -25.55 11.71 27.12
N ILE A 999 -24.49 11.33 26.40
CA ILE A 999 -23.40 12.20 25.99
C ILE A 999 -23.89 13.08 24.83
N ARG A 1000 -24.03 14.40 25.08
CA ARG A 1000 -24.48 15.40 24.11
C ARG A 1000 -23.39 15.81 23.11
N ARG A 1001 -22.12 15.87 23.54
CA ARG A 1001 -20.99 16.22 22.65
C ARG A 1001 -20.52 15.02 21.84
N GLN A 1002 -20.73 15.04 20.52
CA GLN A 1002 -20.28 13.99 19.60
C GLN A 1002 -18.78 13.65 19.73
N VAL A 1003 -17.92 14.67 19.89
CA VAL A 1003 -16.46 14.47 20.05
C VAL A 1003 -16.14 13.60 21.27
N VAL A 1004 -16.82 13.81 22.39
CA VAL A 1004 -16.65 13.00 23.61
C VAL A 1004 -17.08 11.56 23.32
N PHE A 1005 -18.28 11.36 22.75
CA PHE A 1005 -18.78 10.04 22.39
C PHE A 1005 -17.82 9.26 21.46
N TYR A 1006 -17.29 9.90 20.41
CA TYR A 1006 -16.36 9.23 19.50
C TYR A 1006 -15.01 8.89 20.17
N VAL A 1007 -14.48 9.74 21.03
CA VAL A 1007 -13.20 9.48 21.72
C VAL A 1007 -13.36 8.44 22.84
N THR A 1008 -14.32 8.64 23.76
CA THR A 1008 -14.41 7.85 25.00
C THR A 1008 -15.24 6.58 24.86
N CYS A 1009 -16.22 6.51 23.95
CA CYS A 1009 -16.96 5.28 23.66
C CYS A 1009 -16.34 4.55 22.46
N VAL A 1010 -16.32 5.18 21.27
CA VAL A 1010 -15.97 4.46 20.02
C VAL A 1010 -14.47 4.15 19.93
N GLY A 1011 -13.59 5.12 20.20
CA GLY A 1011 -12.13 4.90 20.22
C GLY A 1011 -11.70 3.89 21.27
N TYR A 1012 -12.22 4.03 22.50
CA TYR A 1012 -11.96 3.10 23.59
C TYR A 1012 -12.44 1.67 23.31
N PHE A 1013 -13.67 1.52 22.78
CA PHE A 1013 -14.19 0.24 22.33
C PHE A 1013 -13.29 -0.37 21.24
N SER A 1014 -12.87 0.43 20.25
CA SER A 1014 -12.07 -0.07 19.12
C SER A 1014 -10.75 -0.73 19.56
N VAL A 1015 -10.05 -0.13 20.52
CA VAL A 1015 -8.80 -0.68 21.08
C VAL A 1015 -9.05 -2.01 21.80
N LEU A 1016 -10.08 -2.08 22.65
CA LEU A 1016 -10.42 -3.31 23.39
C LEU A 1016 -11.00 -4.41 22.49
N PHE A 1017 -11.77 -4.03 21.46
CA PHE A 1017 -12.32 -4.94 20.47
C PHE A 1017 -11.21 -5.58 19.63
N LEU A 1018 -10.23 -4.82 19.15
CA LEU A 1018 -9.08 -5.36 18.41
C LEU A 1018 -8.27 -6.36 19.25
N LEU A 1019 -8.06 -6.08 20.54
CA LEU A 1019 -7.42 -7.00 21.48
C LEU A 1019 -8.25 -8.29 21.62
N ASN A 1020 -9.57 -8.19 21.76
CA ASN A 1020 -10.47 -9.34 21.89
C ASN A 1020 -10.57 -10.18 20.60
N VAL A 1021 -10.58 -9.54 19.42
CA VAL A 1021 -10.54 -10.21 18.12
C VAL A 1021 -9.24 -11.01 17.97
N ALA A 1022 -8.09 -10.38 18.23
CA ALA A 1022 -6.78 -11.04 18.15
C ALA A 1022 -6.70 -12.26 19.09
N MET A 1023 -7.18 -12.11 20.33
CA MET A 1023 -7.18 -13.20 21.30
C MET A 1023 -8.19 -14.30 20.98
N PHE A 1024 -9.37 -13.97 20.47
CA PHE A 1024 -10.33 -14.97 19.99
C PHE A 1024 -9.72 -15.83 18.88
N ILE A 1025 -8.98 -15.23 17.94
CA ILE A 1025 -8.26 -15.95 16.88
C ILE A 1025 -7.19 -16.88 17.48
N VAL A 1026 -6.35 -16.39 18.41
CA VAL A 1026 -5.30 -17.21 19.07
C VAL A 1026 -5.92 -18.40 19.81
N VAL A 1027 -6.99 -18.17 20.58
CA VAL A 1027 -7.67 -19.24 21.32
C VAL A 1027 -8.34 -20.23 20.38
N MET A 1028 -8.91 -19.80 19.26
CA MET A 1028 -9.44 -20.70 18.22
C MET A 1028 -8.36 -21.59 17.62
N ILE A 1029 -7.21 -21.02 17.23
CA ILE A 1029 -6.06 -21.77 16.72
C ILE A 1029 -5.60 -22.83 17.74
N GLN A 1030 -5.51 -22.46 19.02
CA GLN A 1030 -5.11 -23.39 20.08
C GLN A 1030 -6.15 -24.50 20.35
N ILE A 1031 -7.46 -24.19 20.27
CA ILE A 1031 -8.52 -25.21 20.39
C ILE A 1031 -8.44 -26.21 19.23
N CYS A 1032 -8.27 -25.74 18.00
CA CYS A 1032 -8.07 -26.59 16.82
C CYS A 1032 -6.81 -27.47 16.95
N GLY A 1033 -5.68 -26.88 17.39
CA GLY A 1033 -4.42 -27.61 17.56
C GLY A 1033 -4.44 -28.67 18.68
N ARG A 1034 -5.22 -28.46 19.75
CA ARG A 1034 -5.25 -29.38 20.91
C ARG A 1034 -5.98 -30.70 20.66
N ASN A 1035 -6.91 -30.75 19.71
CA ASN A 1035 -7.74 -31.93 19.49
C ASN A 1035 -6.97 -33.10 18.83
N GLY A 1036 -5.83 -32.85 18.19
CA GLY A 1036 -5.08 -33.84 17.39
C GLY A 1036 -4.34 -34.96 18.16
N LYS A 1037 -4.49 -35.09 19.48
CA LYS A 1037 -3.75 -36.10 20.29
C LYS A 1037 -4.55 -36.90 21.34
N ARG A 1038 -5.88 -36.75 21.46
CA ARG A 1038 -6.69 -37.56 22.40
C ARG A 1038 -8.20 -37.52 22.16
N SER A 1039 -8.79 -38.63 21.69
CA SER A 1039 -10.11 -39.19 22.08
C SER A 1039 -10.75 -40.01 20.96
N ASN A 1040 -11.21 -41.24 21.25
CA ASN A 1040 -12.18 -41.95 20.40
C ASN A 1040 -13.56 -41.29 20.58
N ARG A 1041 -13.96 -40.43 19.63
CA ARG A 1041 -15.24 -39.71 19.69
C ARG A 1041 -15.87 -39.53 18.32
N THR A 1042 -17.19 -39.41 18.28
CA THR A 1042 -17.92 -39.22 17.01
C THR A 1042 -17.75 -37.81 16.47
N LEU A 1043 -17.69 -37.66 15.13
CA LEU A 1043 -17.57 -36.36 14.46
C LEU A 1043 -18.68 -35.37 14.90
N ARG A 1044 -19.89 -35.88 15.18
CA ARG A 1044 -21.02 -35.05 15.63
C ARG A 1044 -20.82 -34.50 17.05
N GLU A 1045 -20.28 -35.30 17.98
CA GLU A 1045 -19.91 -34.80 19.32
C GLU A 1045 -18.77 -33.79 19.26
N GLU A 1046 -17.79 -34.02 18.38
CA GLU A 1046 -16.64 -33.14 18.20
C GLU A 1046 -17.08 -31.76 17.67
N VAL A 1047 -17.89 -31.75 16.60
CA VAL A 1047 -18.48 -30.53 16.03
C VAL A 1047 -19.38 -29.82 17.05
N LEU A 1048 -20.24 -30.53 17.78
CA LEU A 1048 -21.10 -29.93 18.81
C LEU A 1048 -20.30 -29.35 19.99
N ARG A 1049 -19.22 -30.01 20.44
CA ARG A 1049 -18.33 -29.46 21.49
C ARG A 1049 -17.64 -28.19 21.00
N ASN A 1050 -17.12 -28.20 19.78
CA ASN A 1050 -16.37 -27.06 19.24
C ASN A 1050 -17.31 -25.87 18.94
N LEU A 1051 -18.49 -26.10 18.35
CA LEU A 1051 -19.52 -25.06 18.18
C LEU A 1051 -19.97 -24.47 19.53
N ARG A 1052 -20.23 -25.31 20.54
CA ARG A 1052 -20.54 -24.85 21.91
C ARG A 1052 -19.42 -23.97 22.49
N SER A 1053 -18.15 -24.31 22.24
CA SER A 1053 -17.00 -23.50 22.66
C SER A 1053 -16.94 -22.16 21.92
N VAL A 1054 -17.11 -22.16 20.59
CA VAL A 1054 -17.13 -20.94 19.75
C VAL A 1054 -18.18 -19.97 20.27
N ILE A 1055 -19.44 -20.39 20.35
CA ILE A 1055 -20.57 -19.55 20.75
C ILE A 1055 -20.37 -19.00 22.18
N SER A 1056 -19.91 -19.86 23.11
CA SER A 1056 -19.61 -19.47 24.50
C SER A 1056 -18.54 -18.36 24.60
N LEU A 1057 -17.50 -18.42 23.76
CA LEU A 1057 -16.42 -17.42 23.72
C LEU A 1057 -16.87 -16.11 23.04
N THR A 1058 -17.66 -16.18 21.98
CA THR A 1058 -18.17 -15.01 21.24
C THR A 1058 -18.92 -14.03 22.16
N PHE A 1059 -19.79 -14.54 23.04
CA PHE A 1059 -20.52 -13.69 24.02
C PHE A 1059 -19.67 -13.29 25.23
N LEU A 1060 -18.69 -14.09 25.64
CA LEU A 1060 -17.81 -13.78 26.78
C LEU A 1060 -16.84 -12.63 26.45
N LEU A 1061 -16.26 -12.63 25.24
CA LEU A 1061 -15.29 -11.62 24.79
C LEU A 1061 -15.94 -10.39 24.13
N GLY A 1062 -17.28 -10.29 24.14
CA GLY A 1062 -18.01 -9.12 23.63
C GLY A 1062 -18.04 -8.96 22.11
N MET A 1063 -17.70 -10.00 21.34
CA MET A 1063 -17.53 -9.93 19.89
C MET A 1063 -18.79 -9.43 19.15
N THR A 1064 -19.97 -9.64 19.74
CA THR A 1064 -21.27 -9.19 19.20
C THR A 1064 -21.45 -7.67 19.23
N TRP A 1065 -20.70 -6.93 20.04
CA TRP A 1065 -20.69 -5.46 20.01
C TRP A 1065 -20.06 -4.91 18.71
N GLY A 1066 -19.28 -5.72 18.00
CA GLY A 1066 -18.78 -5.37 16.66
C GLY A 1066 -19.90 -5.07 15.65
N PHE A 1067 -21.12 -5.59 15.86
CA PHE A 1067 -22.26 -5.24 15.00
C PHE A 1067 -22.63 -3.75 15.09
N ALA A 1068 -22.50 -3.09 16.24
CA ALA A 1068 -22.68 -1.63 16.33
C ALA A 1068 -21.57 -0.86 15.60
N PHE A 1069 -20.33 -1.36 15.63
CA PHE A 1069 -19.20 -0.73 14.95
C PHE A 1069 -19.32 -0.83 13.41
N PHE A 1070 -19.91 -1.91 12.89
CA PHE A 1070 -20.18 -2.08 11.45
C PHE A 1070 -21.57 -1.57 11.00
N ALA A 1071 -22.33 -0.91 11.88
CA ALA A 1071 -23.65 -0.35 11.58
C ALA A 1071 -23.58 1.01 10.86
N TRP A 1072 -22.97 1.05 9.68
CA TRP A 1072 -22.87 2.26 8.85
C TRP A 1072 -23.26 2.00 7.39
N GLY A 1073 -23.59 3.06 6.65
CA GLY A 1073 -24.03 2.98 5.26
C GLY A 1073 -25.30 2.13 5.05
N PRO A 1074 -25.47 1.47 3.89
CA PRO A 1074 -26.71 0.78 3.54
C PRO A 1074 -27.01 -0.47 4.38
N VAL A 1075 -26.02 -0.98 5.12
CA VAL A 1075 -26.16 -2.17 5.99
C VAL A 1075 -26.56 -1.83 7.43
N ASN A 1076 -26.60 -0.54 7.79
CA ASN A 1076 -26.86 -0.07 9.15
C ASN A 1076 -28.09 -0.72 9.80
N LEU A 1077 -29.26 -0.69 9.14
CA LEU A 1077 -30.51 -1.23 9.68
C LEU A 1077 -30.40 -2.72 10.08
N ALA A 1078 -29.76 -3.54 9.25
CA ALA A 1078 -29.56 -4.96 9.52
C ALA A 1078 -28.60 -5.19 10.70
N PHE A 1079 -27.50 -4.42 10.75
CA PHE A 1079 -26.54 -4.50 11.83
C PHE A 1079 -27.08 -3.97 13.17
N MET A 1080 -27.95 -2.96 13.17
CA MET A 1080 -28.64 -2.47 14.36
C MET A 1080 -29.59 -3.53 14.94
N TYR A 1081 -30.38 -4.21 14.09
CA TYR A 1081 -31.22 -5.33 14.57
C TYR A 1081 -30.38 -6.47 15.16
N LEU A 1082 -29.27 -6.87 14.50
CA LEU A 1082 -28.36 -7.88 15.02
C LEU A 1082 -27.71 -7.43 16.34
N PHE A 1083 -27.27 -6.18 16.43
CA PHE A 1083 -26.70 -5.59 17.64
C PHE A 1083 -27.70 -5.60 18.80
N SER A 1084 -28.88 -5.01 18.65
CA SER A 1084 -29.89 -4.98 19.71
C SER A 1084 -30.28 -6.38 20.16
N ILE A 1085 -30.48 -7.35 19.26
CA ILE A 1085 -30.82 -8.73 19.65
C ILE A 1085 -29.68 -9.38 20.44
N PHE A 1086 -28.45 -9.37 19.92
CA PHE A 1086 -27.34 -10.07 20.57
C PHE A 1086 -26.78 -9.38 21.82
N ASN A 1087 -26.80 -8.05 21.87
CA ASN A 1087 -26.36 -7.28 23.03
C ASN A 1087 -27.38 -7.39 24.18
N SER A 1088 -28.66 -7.12 23.89
CA SER A 1088 -29.72 -7.18 24.90
C SER A 1088 -29.88 -8.58 25.51
N LEU A 1089 -29.48 -9.65 24.81
CA LEU A 1089 -29.48 -11.03 25.33
C LEU A 1089 -28.11 -11.52 25.87
N GLN A 1090 -27.08 -10.66 25.97
CA GLN A 1090 -25.72 -11.09 26.34
C GLN A 1090 -25.68 -11.78 27.72
N GLY A 1091 -26.41 -11.26 28.72
CA GLY A 1091 -26.50 -11.86 30.06
C GLY A 1091 -27.19 -13.23 30.09
N LEU A 1092 -28.16 -13.47 29.19
CA LEU A 1092 -28.81 -14.78 29.02
C LEU A 1092 -27.82 -15.81 28.46
N PHE A 1093 -27.06 -15.46 27.43
CA PHE A 1093 -26.05 -16.37 26.87
C PHE A 1093 -24.92 -16.67 27.85
N ILE A 1094 -24.48 -15.67 28.63
CA ILE A 1094 -23.53 -15.86 29.73
C ILE A 1094 -24.07 -16.85 30.76
N PHE A 1095 -25.32 -16.66 31.23
CA PHE A 1095 -25.95 -17.61 32.16
C PHE A 1095 -26.05 -19.02 31.57
N ILE A 1096 -26.49 -19.17 30.31
CA ILE A 1096 -26.62 -20.48 29.67
C ILE A 1096 -25.26 -21.21 29.63
N PHE A 1097 -24.22 -20.61 29.05
CA PHE A 1097 -22.96 -21.33 28.82
C PHE A 1097 -22.05 -21.41 30.05
N HIS A 1098 -21.99 -20.35 30.87
CA HIS A 1098 -21.04 -20.24 31.98
C HIS A 1098 -21.66 -20.48 33.37
N CYS A 1099 -23.00 -20.54 33.47
CA CYS A 1099 -23.71 -20.95 34.68
C CYS A 1099 -24.42 -22.30 34.47
N ALA A 1100 -25.56 -22.33 33.77
CA ALA A 1100 -26.46 -23.47 33.69
C ALA A 1100 -25.85 -24.72 33.02
N LEU A 1101 -25.01 -24.56 31.99
CA LEU A 1101 -24.35 -25.68 31.29
C LEU A 1101 -22.95 -26.03 31.83
N LYS A 1102 -22.43 -25.31 32.83
CA LYS A 1102 -21.08 -25.54 33.38
C LYS A 1102 -21.12 -26.62 34.46
N GLU A 1103 -20.45 -27.75 34.23
CA GLU A 1103 -20.57 -28.95 35.08
C GLU A 1103 -20.33 -28.70 36.57
N ASN A 1104 -19.36 -27.86 36.94
CA ASN A 1104 -19.06 -27.57 38.35
C ASN A 1104 -20.22 -26.85 39.04
N VAL A 1105 -20.95 -26.00 38.31
CA VAL A 1105 -22.16 -25.32 38.79
C VAL A 1105 -23.31 -26.32 38.93
N GLN A 1106 -23.55 -27.12 37.89
CA GLN A 1106 -24.57 -28.19 37.93
C GLN A 1106 -24.34 -29.16 39.10
N LYS A 1107 -23.09 -29.50 39.40
CA LYS A 1107 -22.71 -30.35 40.54
C LYS A 1107 -23.02 -29.72 41.89
N GLN A 1108 -23.00 -28.37 42.04
CA GLN A 1108 -23.43 -27.70 43.28
C GLN A 1108 -24.96 -27.54 43.34
N TRP A 1109 -25.61 -27.14 42.23
CA TRP A 1109 -27.08 -27.08 42.16
C TRP A 1109 -27.72 -28.43 42.52
N ARG A 1110 -27.19 -29.55 41.98
CA ARG A 1110 -27.63 -30.91 42.32
C ARG A 1110 -27.27 -31.36 43.74
N ARG A 1111 -26.43 -30.62 44.48
CA ARG A 1111 -26.05 -30.94 45.87
C ARG A 1111 -26.85 -30.14 46.89
N TYR A 1112 -27.20 -28.90 46.57
CA TYR A 1112 -27.80 -27.92 47.49
C TYR A 1112 -29.20 -27.40 47.10
N LEU A 1113 -29.61 -27.48 45.83
CA LEU A 1113 -30.91 -26.98 45.35
C LEU A 1113 -31.87 -28.10 44.92
N CYS A 1114 -31.35 -29.28 44.54
CA CYS A 1114 -32.19 -30.43 44.20
C CYS A 1114 -32.58 -31.24 45.45
N PHE A 1115 -33.88 -31.42 45.66
CA PHE A 1115 -34.45 -32.36 46.62
C PHE A 1115 -34.82 -33.70 45.94
N GLY A 1116 -34.98 -34.75 46.74
CA GLY A 1116 -35.38 -36.08 46.27
C GLY A 1116 -34.37 -36.72 45.30
N ARG A 1117 -34.88 -37.49 44.32
CA ARG A 1117 -34.12 -38.38 43.42
C ARG A 1117 -33.07 -37.69 42.54
N PHE A 1118 -33.04 -36.35 42.48
CA PHE A 1118 -32.06 -35.57 41.71
C PHE A 1118 -30.89 -35.05 42.54
N ARG A 1119 -30.91 -35.25 43.87
CA ARG A 1119 -29.81 -34.88 44.77
C ARG A 1119 -28.62 -35.83 44.59
N LEU A 1120 -27.41 -35.29 44.40
CA LEU A 1120 -26.18 -36.10 44.53
C LEU A 1120 -25.94 -36.41 46.02
N SER A 1121 -25.62 -37.67 46.32
CA SER A 1121 -25.20 -38.08 47.66
C SER A 1121 -23.80 -37.55 48.01
N ASP A 1122 -23.59 -37.28 49.29
CA ASP A 1122 -22.28 -36.87 49.83
C ASP A 1122 -21.35 -38.07 50.04
N ASN A 1123 -20.90 -38.66 48.93
CA ASN A 1123 -19.63 -39.39 48.95
C ASN A 1123 -18.49 -38.39 48.94
N SER A 1124 -17.53 -38.57 49.86
CA SER A 1124 -16.30 -37.79 49.93
C SER A 1124 -15.28 -38.28 48.90
N ASP A 1125 -14.52 -37.36 48.31
CA ASP A 1125 -13.38 -37.67 47.43
C ASP A 1125 -12.14 -38.16 48.23
N TRP A 1126 -12.34 -39.02 49.25
CA TRP A 1126 -11.33 -39.50 50.20
C TRP A 1126 -11.08 -41.01 50.14
N SER A 1127 -11.72 -41.75 49.22
CA SER A 1127 -11.68 -43.22 49.21
C SER A 1127 -11.53 -43.86 47.81
N LYS A 1128 -10.50 -43.45 47.06
CA LYS A 1128 -9.97 -44.21 45.90
C LYS A 1128 -8.43 -44.25 45.82
N THR A 1129 -7.80 -44.76 46.88
CA THR A 1129 -6.47 -45.38 46.83
C THR A 1129 -6.55 -46.68 47.63
N ALA A 1130 -6.21 -47.82 47.00
CA ALA A 1130 -6.50 -49.19 47.45
C ALA A 1130 -8.02 -49.52 47.53
N THR A 1131 -8.49 -50.78 47.42
CA THR A 1131 -7.77 -52.08 47.41
C THR A 1131 -8.39 -53.07 46.40
N ASN A 1132 -7.57 -53.95 45.83
CA ASN A 1132 -7.83 -55.29 45.25
C ASN A 1132 -9.11 -55.63 44.43
N ASN A 1133 -8.86 -56.12 43.19
CA ASN A 1133 -9.44 -57.33 42.56
C ASN A 1133 -10.87 -57.77 42.98
N THR A 1134 -11.87 -57.77 42.08
CA THR A 1134 -12.15 -58.98 41.26
C THR A 1134 -13.17 -58.78 40.10
N LYS A 1135 -13.03 -59.66 39.10
CA LYS A 1135 -13.99 -60.24 38.14
C LYS A 1135 -15.46 -59.73 38.05
N LYS A 1136 -15.80 -59.27 36.83
CA LYS A 1136 -16.76 -59.91 35.87
C LYS A 1136 -18.29 -59.65 36.01
N ALA A 1137 -18.91 -59.54 34.82
CA ALA A 1137 -20.31 -59.79 34.43
C ALA A 1137 -21.41 -58.73 34.68
N CYS A 1138 -22.31 -58.69 33.70
CA CYS A 1138 -23.58 -57.96 33.64
C CYS A 1138 -24.73 -58.96 33.83
N SER A 1139 -25.84 -58.53 34.45
CA SER A 1139 -27.22 -58.95 34.11
C SER A 1139 -28.26 -58.21 34.97
N ASP A 1140 -29.28 -57.61 34.33
CA ASP A 1140 -30.73 -57.91 34.46
C ASP A 1140 -31.37 -58.18 35.86
N THR A 1141 -32.65 -57.87 36.16
CA THR A 1141 -33.77 -57.30 35.37
C THR A 1141 -34.86 -56.66 36.29
N VAL A 1142 -35.70 -55.79 35.71
CA VAL A 1142 -37.20 -55.78 35.71
C VAL A 1142 -37.88 -56.76 36.72
N ARG A 1143 -38.90 -56.38 37.55
CA ARG A 1143 -40.29 -56.11 37.10
C ARG A 1143 -41.30 -55.61 38.18
N LYS A 1144 -41.99 -54.46 37.91
CA LYS A 1144 -43.42 -54.08 38.23
C LYS A 1144 -43.93 -54.24 39.71
N SER A 1145 -45.17 -53.91 40.13
CA SER A 1145 -46.46 -53.61 39.44
C SER A 1145 -47.42 -52.69 40.23
N LEU A 1146 -48.55 -52.33 39.57
CA LEU A 1146 -49.75 -51.65 40.09
C LEU A 1146 -49.56 -50.14 40.32
N SER A 1147 -50.49 -49.21 40.03
CA SER A 1147 -51.80 -49.21 39.32
C SER A 1147 -51.98 -47.81 38.66
N SER A 1148 -53.06 -47.39 37.97
CA SER A 1148 -54.48 -47.80 37.90
C SER A 1148 -55.07 -47.71 36.47
N SER A 1149 -56.27 -47.12 36.30
CA SER A 1149 -57.16 -47.19 35.11
C SER A 1149 -57.73 -45.84 34.65
N SER A 1150 -58.35 -45.86 33.45
CA SER A 1150 -59.31 -44.89 32.84
C SER A 1150 -58.77 -43.83 31.86
N PHE A 1151 -59.69 -43.24 31.07
CA PHE A 1151 -59.48 -42.92 29.64
C PHE A 1151 -60.21 -41.64 29.15
N VAL A 1152 -59.80 -41.16 27.96
CA VAL A 1152 -60.44 -40.11 27.11
C VAL A 1152 -60.25 -38.65 27.58
N SER A 1153 -60.44 -37.71 26.65
CA SER A 1153 -59.71 -36.44 26.54
C SER A 1153 -60.62 -35.22 26.36
N SER A 1154 -60.16 -34.06 26.85
CA SER A 1154 -60.42 -32.73 26.25
C SER A 1154 -59.60 -31.63 26.95
N THR A 1155 -59.76 -30.40 26.46
CA THR A 1155 -59.01 -29.18 26.81
C THR A 1155 -59.36 -28.55 28.15
N ALA A 1156 -58.33 -27.96 28.77
CA ALA A 1156 -58.37 -26.74 29.59
C ALA A 1156 -59.09 -26.73 30.96
N ASN A 1157 -58.72 -25.71 31.74
CA ASN A 1157 -59.44 -25.09 32.86
C ASN A 1157 -60.05 -26.00 33.95
N TRP A 1158 -59.47 -25.94 35.15
CA TRP A 1158 -60.26 -25.99 36.41
C TRP A 1158 -60.04 -24.71 37.22
N THR A 1159 -61.11 -23.96 37.42
CA THR A 1159 -61.11 -22.63 38.04
C THR A 1159 -61.74 -22.66 39.43
N SER A 1160 -61.10 -22.00 40.42
CA SER A 1160 -61.69 -21.55 41.70
C SER A 1160 -62.16 -22.67 42.67
N LYS A 1161 -62.06 -22.52 44.00
CA LYS A 1161 -62.57 -21.41 44.83
C LYS A 1161 -61.87 -21.27 46.19
N ALA A 1162 -61.94 -20.02 46.70
CA ALA A 1162 -62.20 -19.62 48.10
C ALA A 1162 -61.21 -19.94 49.24
N LYS A 1163 -60.63 -18.84 49.76
CA LYS A 1163 -60.56 -18.39 51.17
C LYS A 1163 -60.05 -19.33 52.29
N ALA A 1164 -58.95 -18.89 52.90
CA ALA A 1164 -58.64 -18.91 54.36
C ALA A 1164 -58.45 -20.30 55.01
N THR A 1165 -57.69 -20.50 56.09
CA THR A 1165 -56.87 -19.66 57.02
C THR A 1165 -55.74 -20.60 57.52
N LEU A 1166 -54.49 -20.25 57.87
CA LEU A 1166 -53.92 -19.15 58.65
C LEU A 1166 -52.45 -18.88 58.23
N ASN A 1167 -51.97 -17.66 58.50
CA ASN A 1167 -50.56 -17.27 58.65
C ASN A 1167 -50.14 -17.45 60.16
N PRO A 1168 -48.89 -17.26 60.65
CA PRO A 1168 -47.89 -16.33 60.11
C PRO A 1168 -46.38 -16.69 60.28
N PHE A 1169 -45.57 -15.72 59.84
CA PHE A 1169 -44.18 -15.48 60.24
C PHE A 1169 -44.09 -14.89 61.67
N ALA A 1170 -42.86 -14.86 62.20
CA ALA A 1170 -42.32 -13.85 63.15
C ALA A 1170 -42.87 -13.75 64.59
N LYS A 1171 -41.94 -13.46 65.50
CA LYS A 1171 -41.95 -12.13 66.15
C LYS A 1171 -40.54 -11.63 66.48
N CYS A 1172 -40.30 -10.35 66.29
CA CYS A 1172 -39.22 -9.64 66.97
C CYS A 1172 -39.71 -9.17 68.36
N SER A 1173 -38.77 -8.91 69.28
CA SER A 1173 -38.93 -8.14 70.53
C SER A 1173 -40.11 -8.48 71.48
N ARG A 1174 -39.74 -9.02 72.65
CA ARG A 1174 -39.83 -8.34 73.98
C ARG A 1174 -41.15 -7.61 74.32
N ASN A 1175 -41.74 -7.93 75.47
CA ASN A 1175 -42.93 -7.25 75.99
C ASN A 1175 -42.78 -6.96 77.50
N ALA A 1176 -43.14 -5.74 77.94
CA ALA A 1176 -43.02 -5.20 79.30
C ALA A 1176 -41.59 -5.19 79.93
N GLY A 1177 -41.26 -4.33 80.91
CA GLY A 1177 -42.02 -3.23 81.54
C GLY A 1177 -41.10 -2.08 81.99
N LYS A 1178 -41.67 -0.99 82.51
CA LYS A 1178 -40.95 0.23 82.96
C LYS A 1178 -40.24 0.01 84.31
N GLY A 1179 -39.13 0.71 84.56
CA GLY A 1179 -38.52 0.82 85.89
C GLY A 1179 -37.19 1.60 85.90
N TYR A 1180 -37.12 2.69 86.67
CA TYR A 1180 -35.93 3.53 86.94
C TYR A 1180 -34.80 2.72 87.67
N SER A 1181 -33.53 3.15 87.75
CA SER A 1181 -33.03 4.52 87.97
C SER A 1181 -31.56 4.81 87.57
N ASN A 1182 -31.30 6.11 87.48
CA ASN A 1182 -30.09 6.95 87.37
C ASN A 1182 -28.63 6.40 87.52
N GLN A 1183 -27.77 6.97 86.66
CA GLN A 1183 -26.42 7.51 86.90
C GLN A 1183 -25.29 6.65 87.54
N THR A 1184 -24.27 6.34 86.73
CA THR A 1184 -22.87 6.78 87.00
C THR A 1184 -22.01 6.79 85.71
N ASN A 1185 -20.86 7.47 85.74
CA ASN A 1185 -19.92 7.67 84.61
C ASN A 1185 -19.00 6.44 84.41
N ALA A 1186 -18.53 5.99 83.23
CA ALA A 1186 -18.03 6.61 81.99
C ALA A 1186 -16.54 7.01 81.99
N LYS A 1187 -15.68 6.29 81.19
CA LYS A 1187 -14.50 6.81 80.44
C LYS A 1187 -13.81 5.75 79.54
N THR A 1188 -12.69 6.10 78.89
CA THR A 1188 -12.11 5.43 77.69
C THR A 1188 -10.58 5.70 77.57
N VAL A 1189 -9.85 4.94 76.70
CA VAL A 1189 -8.52 5.22 76.04
C VAL A 1189 -7.20 4.60 76.61
N SER A 1190 -6.34 4.10 75.69
CA SER A 1190 -4.86 3.80 75.77
C SER A 1190 -4.35 2.61 76.63
N SER A 1191 -3.15 2.00 76.44
CA SER A 1191 -2.01 2.21 75.48
C SER A 1191 -1.22 0.90 75.11
N GLU A 1192 0.04 1.02 74.67
CA GLU A 1192 1.02 -0.03 74.23
C GLU A 1192 1.47 -1.03 75.35
N GLY A 1193 2.30 -2.09 75.14
CA GLY A 1193 3.10 -2.55 73.98
C GLY A 1193 3.83 -3.91 74.22
N GLU A 1194 4.94 -4.19 73.49
CA GLU A 1194 5.88 -5.35 73.59
C GLU A 1194 5.35 -6.77 73.18
N ALA A 1195 6.13 -7.80 72.74
CA ALA A 1195 7.58 -8.00 72.44
C ALA A 1195 7.83 -9.11 71.34
N SER A 1196 9.12 -9.47 71.09
CA SER A 1196 9.68 -10.33 69.99
C SER A 1196 9.80 -11.87 70.29
N SER A 1197 10.37 -12.83 69.50
CA SER A 1197 11.50 -12.83 68.51
C SER A 1197 11.74 -14.17 67.70
N SER A 1198 12.36 -14.09 66.49
CA SER A 1198 13.26 -15.10 65.81
C SER A 1198 12.68 -16.48 65.29
N ILE A 1199 13.33 -17.43 64.53
CA ILE A 1199 14.66 -17.65 63.86
C ILE A 1199 14.55 -18.33 62.44
N ILE A 1200 15.14 -17.71 61.39
CA ILE A 1200 15.90 -18.17 60.16
C ILE A 1200 15.70 -19.60 59.45
N PRO A 1201 16.56 -20.24 58.57
CA PRO A 1201 16.12 -20.70 57.20
C PRO A 1201 16.52 -22.13 56.63
N VAL A 1202 16.33 -22.33 55.30
CA VAL A 1202 17.12 -23.13 54.29
C VAL A 1202 16.66 -24.52 53.72
N HIS A 1203 16.43 -24.54 52.38
CA HIS A 1203 16.76 -25.47 51.26
C HIS A 1203 16.73 -27.05 51.31
N GLN A 1204 16.08 -27.63 50.27
CA GLN A 1204 16.45 -28.84 49.46
C GLN A 1204 16.19 -30.32 49.88
N VAL A 1205 16.04 -31.17 48.83
CA VAL A 1205 16.32 -32.65 48.69
C VAL A 1205 15.36 -33.63 49.46
N ILE A 1206 14.67 -34.64 48.89
CA ILE A 1206 15.00 -35.82 48.01
C ILE A 1206 15.73 -36.93 48.85
N ASP A 1207 15.39 -38.23 48.93
CA ASP A 1207 14.84 -39.23 47.99
C ASP A 1207 14.33 -40.53 48.72
N LYS A 1208 14.01 -41.61 47.95
CA LYS A 1208 13.99 -43.07 48.27
C LYS A 1208 12.79 -43.62 49.08
N VAL A 1209 12.40 -44.91 49.00
CA VAL A 1209 13.02 -46.16 48.45
C VAL A 1209 12.06 -46.91 47.46
N LYS A 1210 12.57 -47.87 46.67
CA LYS A 1210 11.87 -48.69 45.64
C LYS A 1210 11.58 -50.15 46.05
N GLY A 1211 10.65 -50.80 45.33
CA GLY A 1211 10.57 -52.26 45.08
C GLY A 1211 9.12 -52.79 45.17
N TYR A 1212 8.58 -53.62 44.25
CA TYR A 1212 9.07 -54.28 43.03
C TYR A 1212 8.61 -53.49 41.75
N CYS A 1213 9.03 -53.74 40.49
CA CYS A 1213 9.76 -54.86 39.88
C CYS A 1213 11.06 -54.43 39.13
N SER A 1214 11.86 -55.46 38.84
CA SER A 1214 13.08 -55.57 37.98
C SER A 1214 13.07 -54.78 36.64
N VAL A 1215 14.19 -54.49 35.95
CA VAL A 1215 15.56 -55.09 35.99
C VAL A 1215 16.66 -54.06 36.40
N ARG A 1216 17.69 -53.78 35.57
CA ARG A 1216 19.05 -53.31 36.00
C ARG A 1216 19.89 -52.74 34.84
N SER A 1217 20.92 -51.93 35.17
CA SER A 1217 22.17 -51.62 34.41
C SER A 1217 22.07 -50.88 33.06
N ASP A 1218 23.11 -50.19 32.55
CA ASP A 1218 24.20 -49.39 33.15
C ASP A 1218 24.86 -48.50 32.06
N ASN A 1219 25.66 -47.51 32.48
CA ASN A 1219 26.76 -46.79 31.80
C ASN A 1219 27.04 -46.86 30.27
N PHE A 1220 27.46 -45.69 29.75
CA PHE A 1220 28.53 -45.45 28.75
C PHE A 1220 28.35 -45.76 27.24
N TYR A 1221 28.65 -44.72 26.44
CA TYR A 1221 29.40 -44.72 25.16
C TYR A 1221 28.81 -45.33 23.86
N LYS A 1222 29.24 -44.72 22.73
CA LYS A 1222 29.36 -45.22 21.33
C LYS A 1222 28.19 -46.04 20.72
N ASN A 1223 27.53 -45.52 19.68
CA ASN A 1223 27.93 -45.50 18.25
C ASN A 1223 27.71 -46.83 17.50
N ILE A 1224 27.30 -46.70 16.22
CA ILE A 1224 27.66 -47.59 15.08
C ILE A 1224 27.02 -49.00 15.09
N ILE A 1225 26.51 -49.56 13.98
CA ILE A 1225 26.10 -49.03 12.65
C ILE A 1225 25.31 -50.15 11.91
N MET A 1226 24.52 -49.81 10.87
CA MET A 1226 24.02 -50.74 9.81
C MET A 1226 23.05 -51.90 10.23
N SER A 1227 22.25 -52.50 9.34
CA SER A 1227 21.73 -52.08 8.01
C SER A 1227 20.53 -52.95 7.58
N ASP A 1228 20.02 -52.71 6.35
CA ASP A 1228 19.41 -53.67 5.42
C ASP A 1228 18.23 -54.54 5.90
N SER A 1229 16.98 -54.22 5.51
CA SER A 1229 16.36 -54.62 4.22
C SER A 1229 15.16 -55.58 4.48
N PHE A 1230 14.29 -55.99 3.53
CA PHE A 1230 14.31 -55.92 2.06
C PHE A 1230 12.86 -55.77 1.50
N SER A 1231 12.67 -54.87 0.51
CA SER A 1231 11.69 -54.95 -0.61
C SER A 1231 10.14 -54.82 -0.46
N HIS A 1232 9.53 -54.58 -1.65
CA HIS A 1232 8.11 -54.55 -2.04
C HIS A 1232 7.29 -53.30 -1.63
N SER A 1233 6.90 -52.35 -2.51
CA SER A 1233 6.66 -52.36 -3.98
C SER A 1233 5.47 -53.25 -4.39
N THR A 1234 4.46 -52.81 -5.17
CA THR A 1234 4.45 -51.75 -6.21
C THR A 1234 3.01 -51.27 -6.50
N LYS A 1235 2.87 -50.05 -7.07
CA LYS A 1235 1.73 -49.56 -7.91
C LYS A 1235 0.34 -49.44 -7.22
N PHE A 1236 -0.58 -48.61 -7.73
CA PHE A 1236 -0.52 -47.65 -8.86
C PHE A 1236 -0.77 -46.22 -8.36
#